data_AF-A0A6A6WRP0-F1
#
_entry.id   AF-A0A6A6WRP0-F1
#
_cell.length_a   1.000
_cell.length_b   1.000
_cell.length_c   1.000
_cell.angle_alpha   90.00
_cell.angle_beta   90.00
_cell.angle_gamma   90.00
#
_symmetry.space_group_name_H-M   'P 1'
#
loop_
_entity.id
_entity.type
_entity.pdbx_description
1 polymer ?
#
loop_
_entity_poly.entity_id
_entity_poly.type
_entity_poly.pdbx_seq_one_letter_code
_entity_poly.pdbx_strand_id
1 'polypeptide(L)'
;MSKASTTTITTPTPLTLTLQIPFHLLGTSNVPSHVYNHAERRTKPLHTLHGAFRQFCPEVPVVVWIPEPRPLLNTKDWDEYNVGYDYTEWKLARQIELEKAVKEWEEKEKRRWNTVIEKGWVLRRAECGTFSEGVGLVGWREGDGRLTADEQRLLEKDVWTFPAVLQRSGVEVEGSGRGKLEGEIRRLEMVLKKYFAYCEEDEAGKGKGKGKGKQAMMLRVLCSERCYLKVAVHPPATVTRMFSPIPDANNPASPLAQSHRPEHYQLDGQTSAKGWSLHTIAKTLLLLLAFERELLSLTTVSAILEFWPLSRFLEYLSIKNLRREKKEMWRSLRVGGNDKKARERGERMWIQDLNNEDGEGKAFEEDMQGLWTVVDRMAGKGRGEERLGELIREIGGFERGGGRCAVGFEVDIEGGQDREETGSGGVPSSQVQPSIEPGGRPSTPPPLEHIPLPAITSIVFQGHHSTLDPDHLLAYIDLVTSVVEYAVAHSYRSLRLRVHTFRETVEDVDEELGRSLERFLTMLGIHKETAEVLTRGMNTDTKKENDNDDDDDDDDDDDDGDDREERGGAAPASGIWKEDYPFAPLLTHLAKARKKEQDYMPTFITRYAAAGGFHAVPRAKVHALLLAADDRAHKQQTPAQGTAATRRKKARDTETWVEDLRSVGVGEGDDDDDENVAAVRYEVGVKGLVASPGSPESVVVSPAWGVAPGSLDAGGSPARSVKAGGGIDEVLRTPLPGVDGAG
;
A
#
# COMPACT_ATOMS: atom_id res chain seq x y z
N MET A 1 -11.54 34.08 -48.22
CA MET A 1 -10.38 33.69 -47.38
C MET A 1 -10.76 32.42 -46.63
N SER A 2 -10.36 31.24 -47.12
CA SER A 2 -10.58 29.99 -46.38
C SER A 2 -9.57 29.94 -45.23
N LYS A 3 -10.05 29.70 -44.01
CA LYS A 3 -9.17 29.42 -42.87
C LYS A 3 -8.56 28.06 -43.13
N ALA A 4 -7.24 27.99 -43.32
CA ALA A 4 -6.53 26.72 -43.46
C ALA A 4 -6.71 25.92 -42.17
N SER A 5 -7.40 24.78 -42.25
CA SER A 5 -7.57 23.86 -41.13
C SER A 5 -6.22 23.24 -40.79
N THR A 6 -5.69 23.57 -39.62
CA THR A 6 -4.44 22.97 -39.10
C THR A 6 -4.73 21.53 -38.67
N THR A 7 -4.30 20.55 -39.47
CA THR A 7 -4.41 19.12 -39.12
C THR A 7 -3.39 18.80 -38.04
N THR A 8 -3.85 18.53 -36.82
CA THR A 8 -2.99 18.12 -35.70
C THR A 8 -2.91 16.60 -35.66
N ILE A 9 -1.77 16.01 -36.02
CA ILE A 9 -1.52 14.57 -35.86
C ILE A 9 -1.06 14.35 -34.42
N THR A 10 -1.86 13.63 -33.65
CA THR A 10 -1.53 13.28 -32.25
C THR A 10 -1.12 11.81 -32.22
N THR A 11 0.18 11.54 -32.11
CA THR A 11 0.67 10.18 -31.83
C THR A 11 0.61 9.96 -30.32
N PRO A 12 -0.15 8.97 -29.82
CA PRO A 12 -0.15 8.67 -28.39
C PRO A 12 1.27 8.23 -28.01
N THR A 13 1.84 8.85 -26.97
CA THR A 13 3.02 8.30 -26.33
C THR A 13 2.64 7.00 -25.61
N PRO A 14 3.59 6.10 -25.32
CA PRO A 14 3.29 4.91 -24.53
C PRO A 14 3.00 5.28 -23.07
N LEU A 15 2.38 4.36 -22.34
CA LEU A 15 2.30 4.45 -20.87
C LEU A 15 3.71 4.50 -20.29
N THR A 16 3.86 5.24 -19.19
CA THR A 16 5.13 5.26 -18.46
C THR A 16 4.93 4.85 -17.01
N LEU A 17 5.97 4.27 -16.42
CA LEU A 17 5.94 3.82 -15.03
C LEU A 17 7.05 4.48 -14.19
N THR A 18 6.79 4.56 -12.89
CA THR A 18 7.74 4.87 -11.84
C THR A 18 7.83 3.71 -10.85
N LEU A 19 9.03 3.21 -10.60
CA LEU A 19 9.34 2.11 -9.68
C LEU A 19 10.08 2.64 -8.46
N GLN A 20 9.75 2.14 -7.27
CA GLN A 20 10.52 2.35 -6.05
C GLN A 20 10.73 1.02 -5.34
N ILE A 21 11.98 0.57 -5.31
CA ILE A 21 12.40 -0.71 -4.76
C ILE A 21 13.15 -0.43 -3.45
N PRO A 22 12.48 -0.55 -2.29
CA PRO A 22 13.15 -0.41 -1.00
C PRO A 22 13.91 -1.67 -0.62
N PHE A 23 15.05 -1.49 0.03
CA PHE A 23 15.89 -2.55 0.61
C PHE A 23 16.76 -2.00 1.74
N HIS A 24 17.38 -2.90 2.50
CA HIS A 24 18.37 -2.58 3.52
C HIS A 24 19.75 -3.06 3.09
N LEU A 25 20.74 -2.18 3.23
CA LEU A 25 22.14 -2.57 3.31
C LEU A 25 22.52 -2.74 4.78
N LEU A 26 22.84 -3.96 5.17
CA LEU A 26 23.42 -4.30 6.45
C LEU A 26 24.94 -4.31 6.35
N GLY A 27 25.59 -3.97 7.46
CA GLY A 27 27.02 -4.21 7.60
C GLY A 27 27.45 -4.41 9.04
N THR A 28 28.64 -4.97 9.23
CA THR A 28 29.22 -5.18 10.56
C THR A 28 30.10 -3.99 10.98
N SER A 29 30.45 -3.91 12.26
CA SER A 29 31.39 -2.92 12.80
C SER A 29 32.82 -3.10 12.25
N ASN A 30 33.13 -4.27 11.70
CA ASN A 30 34.40 -4.60 11.06
C ASN A 30 34.53 -4.06 9.62
N VAL A 31 33.46 -3.46 9.07
CA VAL A 31 33.49 -2.82 7.76
C VAL A 31 34.55 -1.71 7.74
N PRO A 32 35.43 -1.65 6.72
CA PRO A 32 36.45 -0.62 6.62
C PRO A 32 35.88 0.80 6.68
N SER A 33 36.61 1.72 7.30
CA SER A 33 36.16 3.11 7.52
C SER A 33 35.86 3.91 6.24
N HIS A 34 36.42 3.47 5.11
CA HIS A 34 36.15 4.03 3.78
C HIS A 34 34.82 3.55 3.18
N VAL A 35 34.25 2.46 3.68
CA VAL A 35 32.90 1.97 3.34
C VAL A 35 31.87 2.50 4.35
N TYR A 36 32.17 2.41 5.64
CA TYR A 36 31.29 2.89 6.70
C TYR A 36 32.08 3.61 7.78
N ASN A 37 31.64 4.81 8.16
CA ASN A 37 32.04 5.39 9.44
C ASN A 37 30.78 5.93 10.14
N HIS A 38 30.83 5.99 11.47
CA HIS A 38 29.67 6.41 12.25
C HIS A 38 29.28 7.89 12.00
N ALA A 39 30.27 8.75 11.68
CA ALA A 39 30.06 10.17 11.42
C ALA A 39 29.27 10.45 10.12
N GLU A 40 29.51 9.64 9.09
CA GLU A 40 28.93 9.75 7.74
C GLU A 40 27.95 8.61 7.45
N ARG A 41 27.40 7.98 8.50
CA ARG A 41 26.45 6.84 8.39
C ARG A 41 25.25 7.10 7.48
N ARG A 42 24.94 8.37 7.21
CA ARG A 42 23.82 8.79 6.34
C ARG A 42 24.17 8.84 4.85
N THR A 43 25.44 9.00 4.48
CA THR A 43 25.86 9.27 3.10
C THR A 43 26.87 8.26 2.60
N LYS A 44 27.76 7.75 3.46
CA LYS A 44 28.85 6.86 3.04
C LYS A 44 28.36 5.52 2.48
N PRO A 45 27.42 4.79 3.13
CA PRO A 45 26.90 3.55 2.56
C PRO A 45 26.24 3.76 1.19
N LEU A 46 25.61 4.92 0.99
CA LEU A 46 25.00 5.32 -0.28
C LEU A 46 26.06 5.50 -1.38
N HIS A 47 27.18 6.17 -1.05
CA HIS A 47 28.31 6.31 -1.96
C HIS A 47 29.00 4.98 -2.26
N THR A 48 29.08 4.06 -1.28
CA THR A 48 29.59 2.70 -1.52
C THR A 48 28.70 1.94 -2.51
N LEU A 49 27.38 1.93 -2.30
CA LEU A 49 26.43 1.31 -3.23
C LEU A 49 26.58 1.87 -4.64
N HIS A 50 26.60 3.20 -4.78
CA HIS A 50 26.80 3.85 -6.06
C HIS A 50 28.16 3.53 -6.70
N GLY A 51 29.22 3.48 -5.90
CA GLY A 51 30.55 3.06 -6.36
C GLY A 51 30.54 1.64 -6.92
N ALA A 52 29.88 0.71 -6.22
CA ALA A 52 29.70 -0.67 -6.69
C ALA A 52 28.90 -0.71 -8.00
N PHE A 53 27.77 0.00 -8.10
CA PHE A 53 27.02 0.07 -9.36
C PHE A 53 27.85 0.65 -10.51
N ARG A 54 28.57 1.75 -10.28
CA ARG A 54 29.42 2.36 -11.32
C ARG A 54 30.55 1.44 -11.77
N GLN A 55 31.11 0.65 -10.85
CA GLN A 55 32.22 -0.25 -11.15
C GLN A 55 31.78 -1.53 -11.84
N PHE A 56 30.69 -2.15 -11.37
CA PHE A 56 30.26 -3.48 -11.80
C PHE A 56 29.07 -3.47 -12.76
N CYS A 57 28.43 -2.32 -12.96
CA CYS A 57 27.31 -2.12 -13.87
C CYS A 57 27.37 -0.72 -14.54
N PRO A 58 28.45 -0.40 -15.27
CA PRO A 58 28.63 0.92 -15.88
C PRO A 58 27.59 1.24 -16.96
N GLU A 59 26.89 0.23 -17.51
CA GLU A 59 25.88 0.40 -18.54
C GLU A 59 24.55 0.95 -17.99
N VAL A 60 24.30 0.76 -16.69
CA VAL A 60 23.07 1.24 -16.04
C VAL A 60 23.39 2.56 -15.32
N PRO A 61 22.88 3.70 -15.81
CA PRO A 61 23.16 4.98 -15.18
C PRO A 61 22.45 5.03 -13.82
N VAL A 62 23.23 4.96 -12.75
CA VAL A 62 22.76 5.16 -11.37
C VAL A 62 23.27 6.50 -10.88
N VAL A 63 22.38 7.35 -10.39
CA VAL A 63 22.69 8.65 -9.78
C VAL A 63 22.29 8.65 -8.32
N VAL A 64 23.09 9.32 -7.48
CA VAL A 64 22.80 9.44 -6.05
C VAL A 64 21.96 10.67 -5.78
N TRP A 65 20.87 10.51 -5.03
CA TRP A 65 20.07 11.61 -4.52
C TRP A 65 20.25 11.75 -3.00
N ILE A 66 20.77 12.91 -2.60
CA ILE A 66 20.86 13.34 -1.21
C ILE A 66 20.12 14.69 -1.13
N PRO A 67 18.96 14.75 -0.46
CA PRO A 67 18.23 16.00 -0.33
C PRO A 67 19.05 16.99 0.50
N GLU A 68 18.93 18.28 0.18
CA GLU A 68 19.48 19.31 1.07
C GLU A 68 18.75 19.28 2.42
N PRO A 69 19.42 19.58 3.55
CA PRO A 69 18.72 19.67 4.83
C PRO A 69 17.57 20.69 4.74
N ARG A 70 16.35 20.27 5.10
CA ARG A 70 15.20 21.20 5.19
C ARG A 70 15.55 22.30 6.18
N PRO A 71 15.25 23.57 5.89
CA PRO A 71 15.31 24.63 6.88
C PRO A 71 14.50 24.21 8.11
N LEU A 72 15.15 24.15 9.27
CA LEU A 72 14.49 23.94 10.55
C LEU A 72 14.53 25.23 11.34
N LEU A 73 13.46 25.50 12.07
CA LEU A 73 13.56 26.38 13.23
C LEU A 73 14.52 25.71 14.21
N ASN A 74 15.69 26.31 14.40
CA ASN A 74 16.55 25.94 15.51
C ASN A 74 15.81 26.31 16.79
N THR A 75 15.18 25.33 17.45
CA THR A 75 14.40 25.56 18.67
C THR A 75 15.24 26.15 19.79
N LYS A 76 16.57 25.99 19.75
CA LYS A 76 17.48 26.59 20.72
C LYS A 76 17.55 28.12 20.62
N ASP A 77 17.32 28.69 19.43
CA ASP A 77 17.29 30.15 19.25
C ASP A 77 16.03 30.77 19.89
N TRP A 78 15.02 29.96 20.23
CA TRP A 78 13.77 30.43 20.86
C TRP A 78 13.95 30.71 22.34
N ASP A 79 14.75 29.90 23.03
CA ASP A 79 14.91 29.99 24.48
C ASP A 79 15.76 31.21 24.87
N GLU A 80 16.64 31.70 23.99
CA GLU A 80 17.52 32.85 24.25
C GLU A 80 16.83 34.22 24.08
N TYR A 81 15.69 34.32 23.38
CA TYR A 81 15.04 35.61 23.05
C TYR A 81 13.85 36.01 23.95
N ASN A 82 13.68 35.34 25.10
CA ASN A 82 12.52 35.49 25.98
C ASN A 82 12.48 36.79 26.83
N VAL A 83 13.17 37.87 26.42
CA VAL A 83 13.29 39.09 27.23
C VAL A 83 12.69 40.31 26.50
N GLY A 84 11.38 40.52 26.67
CA GLY A 84 10.79 41.87 26.66
C GLY A 84 10.04 42.37 25.42
N TYR A 85 9.92 41.60 24.33
CA TYR A 85 9.10 41.97 23.15
C TYR A 85 7.79 41.20 23.10
N ASP A 86 6.82 41.71 22.31
CA ASP A 86 5.58 41.01 21.99
C ASP A 86 5.89 39.66 21.32
N TYR A 87 5.93 38.63 22.16
CA TYR A 87 6.29 37.26 21.81
C TYR A 87 5.42 36.71 20.68
N THR A 88 4.19 37.22 20.51
CA THR A 88 3.26 36.73 19.50
C THR A 88 3.60 37.21 18.10
N GLU A 89 3.93 38.50 17.93
CA GLU A 89 4.30 39.07 16.63
C GLU A 89 5.61 38.49 16.11
N TRP A 90 6.62 38.37 16.97
CA TRP A 90 7.91 37.78 16.61
C TRP A 90 7.78 36.31 16.21
N LYS A 91 7.01 35.52 16.98
CA LYS A 91 6.74 34.11 16.69
C LYS A 91 6.05 33.93 15.34
N LEU A 92 5.04 34.75 15.05
CA LEU A 92 4.32 34.73 13.78
C LEU A 92 5.24 35.13 12.61
N ALA A 93 6.02 36.20 12.75
CA ALA A 93 6.96 36.64 11.72
C ALA A 93 8.00 35.56 11.40
N ARG A 94 8.56 34.90 12.42
CA ARG A 94 9.53 33.82 12.25
C ARG A 94 8.92 32.56 11.66
N GLN A 95 7.66 32.25 11.99
CA GLN A 95 6.91 31.18 11.35
C GLN A 95 6.69 31.45 9.86
N ILE A 96 6.27 32.67 9.49
CA ILE A 96 6.11 33.09 8.09
C ILE A 96 7.45 33.00 7.33
N GLU A 97 8.55 33.44 7.96
CA GLU A 97 9.89 33.34 7.37
C GLU A 97 10.32 31.89 7.17
N LEU A 98 10.06 31.01 8.13
CA LEU A 98 10.31 29.57 7.99
C LEU A 98 9.45 28.98 6.88
N GLU A 99 8.14 29.25 6.85
CA GLU A 99 7.22 28.73 5.82
C GLU A 99 7.67 29.16 4.42
N LYS A 100 8.11 30.42 4.27
CA LYS A 100 8.70 30.92 3.03
C LYS A 100 10.00 30.17 2.68
N ALA A 101 10.93 30.03 3.62
CA ALA A 101 12.19 29.32 3.40
C ALA A 101 11.97 27.84 3.06
N VAL A 102 11.00 27.19 3.69
CA VAL A 102 10.59 25.82 3.41
C VAL A 102 10.02 25.70 2.00
N LYS A 103 9.15 26.62 1.59
CA LYS A 103 8.58 26.63 0.23
C LYS A 103 9.66 26.85 -0.84
N GLU A 104 10.56 27.81 -0.63
CA GLU A 104 11.70 28.05 -1.53
C GLU A 104 12.63 26.82 -1.63
N TRP A 105 12.87 26.15 -0.50
CA TRP A 105 13.61 24.90 -0.45
C TRP A 105 12.87 23.78 -1.20
N GLU A 106 11.55 23.61 -1.04
CA GLU A 106 10.75 22.61 -1.75
C GLU A 106 10.78 22.81 -3.27
N GLU A 107 10.63 24.05 -3.74
CA GLU A 107 10.75 24.39 -5.17
C GLU A 107 12.16 24.14 -5.71
N LYS A 108 13.19 24.41 -4.91
CA LYS A 108 14.58 24.11 -5.26
C LYS A 108 14.84 22.60 -5.34
N GLU A 109 14.38 21.83 -4.35
CA GLU A 109 14.51 20.37 -4.33
C GLU A 109 13.72 19.73 -5.48
N LYS A 110 12.51 20.21 -5.78
CA LYS A 110 11.71 19.72 -6.93
C LYS A 110 12.44 19.94 -8.25
N ARG A 111 13.07 21.11 -8.46
CA ARG A 111 13.90 21.38 -9.64
C ARG A 111 15.12 20.46 -9.72
N ARG A 112 15.85 20.30 -8.62
CA ARG A 112 17.00 19.39 -8.52
C ARG A 112 16.58 17.95 -8.79
N TRP A 113 15.45 17.52 -8.25
CA TRP A 113 14.89 16.19 -8.43
C TRP A 113 14.56 15.92 -9.90
N ASN A 114 13.83 16.82 -10.55
CA ASN A 114 13.49 16.69 -11.98
C ASN A 114 14.76 16.59 -12.85
N THR A 115 15.84 17.28 -12.50
CA THR A 115 17.13 17.15 -13.22
C THR A 115 17.80 15.79 -13.00
N VAL A 116 17.59 15.17 -11.84
CA VAL A 116 18.25 13.91 -11.46
C VAL A 116 17.47 12.70 -12.02
N ILE A 117 16.15 12.75 -11.99
CA ILE A 117 15.29 11.64 -12.40
C ILE A 117 15.40 11.31 -13.90
N GLU A 118 15.70 12.32 -14.72
CA GLU A 118 15.92 12.17 -16.17
C GLU A 118 17.23 11.43 -16.50
N LYS A 119 18.17 11.33 -15.54
CA LYS A 119 19.50 10.76 -15.79
C LYS A 119 19.55 9.23 -15.73
N GLY A 120 18.54 8.56 -15.14
CA GLY A 120 18.54 7.11 -15.00
C GLY A 120 17.89 6.60 -13.71
N TRP A 121 18.51 5.59 -13.10
CA TRP A 121 18.14 5.08 -11.78
C TRP A 121 18.63 6.03 -10.69
N VAL A 122 17.78 6.33 -9.73
CA VAL A 122 18.10 7.17 -8.58
C VAL A 122 18.26 6.29 -7.35
N LEU A 123 19.45 6.29 -6.76
CA LEU A 123 19.74 5.65 -5.49
C LEU A 123 19.67 6.69 -4.37
N ARG A 124 18.83 6.45 -3.36
CA ARG A 124 18.65 7.33 -2.21
C ARG A 124 18.44 6.55 -0.92
N ARG A 125 18.52 7.26 0.21
CA ARG A 125 18.12 6.71 1.51
C ARG A 125 16.59 6.63 1.61
N ALA A 126 16.07 5.57 2.22
CA ALA A 126 14.63 5.36 2.37
C ALA A 126 14.00 6.19 3.51
N GLU A 127 14.82 6.63 4.47
CA GLU A 127 14.31 7.41 5.60
C GLU A 127 13.78 8.78 5.16
N CYS A 128 12.46 8.93 5.17
CA CYS A 128 11.80 10.20 5.39
C CYS A 128 11.83 10.45 6.91
N GLY A 129 12.66 11.39 7.37
CA GLY A 129 12.39 12.06 8.64
C GLY A 129 11.17 12.98 8.50
N THR A 130 10.90 13.80 9.51
CA THR A 130 9.98 14.96 9.48
C THR A 130 10.31 16.02 8.40
N PHE A 131 11.26 15.70 7.52
CA PHE A 131 11.89 16.53 6.53
C PHE A 131 11.29 16.17 5.18
N SER A 132 10.24 16.92 4.79
CA SER A 132 9.52 16.85 3.52
C SER A 132 8.78 15.53 3.27
N GLU A 133 7.51 15.64 2.93
CA GLU A 133 6.84 14.61 2.13
C GLU A 133 7.72 14.38 0.89
N GLY A 134 8.35 13.21 0.82
CA GLY A 134 9.63 13.05 0.14
C GLY A 134 9.56 13.45 -1.33
N VAL A 135 10.24 14.54 -1.70
CA VAL A 135 10.32 14.99 -3.09
C VAL A 135 10.68 13.82 -3.99
N GLY A 136 9.81 13.53 -4.96
CA GLY A 136 9.98 12.45 -5.92
C GLY A 136 9.57 11.06 -5.46
N LEU A 137 9.26 10.86 -4.18
CA LEU A 137 8.74 9.59 -3.68
C LEU A 137 7.22 9.53 -3.91
N VAL A 138 6.71 8.36 -4.31
CA VAL A 138 5.32 8.21 -4.71
C VAL A 138 4.67 7.28 -3.70
N GLY A 139 3.62 7.77 -3.03
CA GLY A 139 2.92 7.03 -1.98
C GLY A 139 3.76 6.72 -0.72
N TRP A 140 4.95 7.32 -0.53
CA TRP A 140 5.85 7.02 0.59
C TRP A 140 5.35 7.54 1.93
N ARG A 141 5.37 6.67 2.95
CA ARG A 141 4.84 6.93 4.29
C ARG A 141 5.87 6.65 5.38
N GLU A 142 5.63 7.19 6.57
CA GLU A 142 6.46 6.90 7.73
C GLU A 142 6.44 5.40 8.04
N GLY A 143 7.63 4.81 8.21
CA GLY A 143 7.81 3.38 8.46
C GLY A 143 8.18 2.57 7.22
N ASP A 144 7.98 3.10 6.02
CA ASP A 144 8.37 2.42 4.77
C ASP A 144 9.88 2.22 4.70
N GLY A 145 10.29 1.02 4.27
CA GLY A 145 11.70 0.65 4.16
C GLY A 145 12.45 0.68 5.50
N ARG A 146 11.74 0.58 6.64
CA ARG A 146 12.36 0.41 7.97
C ARG A 146 12.34 -1.06 8.37
N LEU A 147 13.16 -1.41 9.35
CA LEU A 147 13.00 -2.70 10.04
C LEU A 147 11.80 -2.64 10.99
N THR A 148 11.11 -3.77 11.17
CA THR A 148 10.14 -3.94 12.25
C THR A 148 10.86 -3.95 13.60
N ALA A 149 10.11 -3.80 14.69
CA ALA A 149 10.69 -3.83 16.03
C ALA A 149 11.35 -5.19 16.34
N ASP A 150 10.80 -6.28 15.83
CA ASP A 150 11.33 -7.63 16.03
C ASP A 150 12.56 -7.88 15.14
N GLU A 151 12.54 -7.47 13.88
CA GLU A 151 13.72 -7.49 13.02
C GLU A 151 14.88 -6.68 13.61
N GLN A 152 14.60 -5.49 14.17
CA GLN A 152 15.61 -4.64 14.81
C GLN A 152 16.21 -5.28 16.07
N ARG A 153 15.45 -6.09 16.82
CA ARG A 153 15.94 -6.84 17.99
C ARG A 153 16.83 -8.02 17.62
N LEU A 154 16.64 -8.56 16.41
CA LEU A 154 17.43 -9.66 15.88
C LEU A 154 18.77 -9.21 15.28
N LEU A 155 18.99 -7.90 15.15
CA LEU A 155 20.30 -7.37 14.81
C LEU A 155 21.27 -7.52 15.98
N GLU A 156 22.42 -8.12 15.72
CA GLU A 156 23.51 -8.16 16.69
C GLU A 156 24.04 -6.75 16.99
N LYS A 157 24.68 -6.58 18.16
CA LYS A 157 25.18 -5.27 18.62
C LYS A 157 26.16 -4.60 17.64
N ASP A 158 26.87 -5.41 16.88
CA ASP A 158 27.88 -4.99 15.91
C ASP A 158 27.33 -4.80 14.50
N VAL A 159 26.01 -4.94 14.29
CA VAL A 159 25.39 -4.78 12.98
C VAL A 159 24.74 -3.40 12.85
N TRP A 160 25.13 -2.65 11.82
CA TRP A 160 24.45 -1.45 11.39
C TRP A 160 23.53 -1.74 10.19
N THR A 161 22.51 -0.91 10.03
CA THR A 161 21.54 -0.99 8.93
C THR A 161 21.43 0.35 8.23
N PHE A 162 21.32 0.32 6.90
CA PHE A 162 21.15 1.48 6.05
C PHE A 162 19.98 1.24 5.09
N PRO A 163 18.81 1.86 5.33
CA PRO A 163 17.66 1.71 4.45
C PRO A 163 17.84 2.55 3.18
N ALA A 164 17.69 1.92 2.02
CA ALA A 164 17.87 2.53 0.71
C ALA A 164 16.67 2.27 -0.21
N VAL A 165 16.54 3.10 -1.23
CA VAL A 165 15.55 2.96 -2.31
C VAL A 165 16.27 3.12 -3.64
N LEU A 166 16.05 2.17 -4.54
CA LEU A 166 16.33 2.33 -5.96
C LEU A 166 15.05 2.77 -6.66
N GLN A 167 15.11 3.90 -7.34
CA GLN A 167 13.97 4.49 -8.03
C GLN A 167 14.25 4.66 -9.52
N ARG A 168 13.27 4.37 -10.36
CA ARG A 168 13.33 4.60 -11.80
C ARG A 168 12.01 5.20 -12.26
N SER A 169 12.03 6.24 -13.08
CA SER A 169 10.81 6.90 -13.57
C SER A 169 10.85 7.15 -15.06
N GLY A 170 9.67 7.33 -15.66
CA GLY A 170 9.54 7.56 -17.09
C GLY A 170 9.98 6.34 -17.90
N VAL A 171 9.76 5.13 -17.38
CA VAL A 171 10.05 3.90 -18.12
C VAL A 171 8.85 3.60 -19.00
N GLU A 172 9.05 3.48 -20.30
CA GLU A 172 8.00 3.10 -21.25
C GLU A 172 7.59 1.63 -20.99
N VAL A 173 6.29 1.40 -20.87
CA VAL A 173 5.72 0.07 -20.59
C VAL A 173 5.81 -0.84 -21.82
N GLU A 174 5.68 -0.26 -23.02
CA GLU A 174 5.63 -1.00 -24.28
C GLU A 174 6.97 -0.98 -25.04
N GLY A 175 7.13 -1.91 -25.98
CA GLY A 175 8.22 -1.92 -26.95
C GLY A 175 9.61 -2.15 -26.33
N SER A 176 10.60 -1.37 -26.77
CA SER A 176 12.00 -1.51 -26.33
C SER A 176 12.23 -1.04 -24.89
N GLY A 177 11.32 -0.23 -24.34
CA GLY A 177 11.38 0.26 -22.95
C GLY A 177 11.37 -0.88 -21.93
N ARG A 178 10.49 -1.86 -22.13
CA ARG A 178 10.37 -3.04 -21.26
C ARG A 178 11.62 -3.91 -21.25
N GLY A 179 12.13 -4.28 -22.43
CA GLY A 179 13.34 -5.09 -22.54
C GLY A 179 14.58 -4.38 -21.97
N LYS A 180 14.64 -3.04 -22.12
CA LYS A 180 15.67 -2.22 -21.48
C LYS A 180 15.55 -2.27 -19.96
N LEU A 181 14.34 -2.07 -19.41
CA LEU A 181 14.10 -2.12 -17.96
C LEU A 181 14.48 -3.49 -17.38
N GLU A 182 14.08 -4.59 -18.02
CA GLU A 182 14.47 -5.93 -17.62
C GLU A 182 15.99 -6.09 -17.58
N GLY A 183 16.68 -5.67 -18.64
CA GLY A 183 18.13 -5.72 -18.70
C GLY A 183 18.82 -4.84 -17.64
N GLU A 184 18.20 -3.73 -17.24
CA GLU A 184 18.69 -2.88 -16.14
C GLU A 184 18.48 -3.57 -14.78
N ILE A 185 17.28 -4.08 -14.50
CA ILE A 185 16.92 -4.75 -13.23
C ILE A 185 17.83 -5.96 -12.97
N ARG A 186 18.01 -6.84 -13.97
CA ARG A 186 18.86 -8.04 -13.83
C ARG A 186 20.32 -7.69 -13.54
N ARG A 187 20.84 -6.59 -14.10
CA ARG A 187 22.22 -6.16 -13.83
C ARG A 187 22.37 -5.50 -12.46
N LEU A 188 21.41 -4.66 -12.06
CA LEU A 188 21.41 -4.05 -10.72
C LEU A 188 21.34 -5.13 -9.64
N GLU A 189 20.47 -6.11 -9.83
CA GLU A 189 20.35 -7.27 -8.97
C GLU A 189 21.66 -8.07 -8.91
N MET A 190 22.29 -8.30 -10.06
CA MET A 190 23.56 -9.02 -10.11
C MET A 190 24.62 -8.30 -9.27
N VAL A 191 24.70 -6.97 -9.31
CA VAL A 191 25.61 -6.22 -8.44
C VAL A 191 25.21 -6.34 -6.97
N LEU A 192 23.91 -6.21 -6.65
CA LEU A 192 23.41 -6.32 -5.29
C LEU A 192 23.70 -7.70 -4.67
N LYS A 193 23.48 -8.79 -5.42
CA LYS A 193 23.80 -10.15 -4.98
C LYS A 193 25.30 -10.44 -5.04
N LYS A 194 25.98 -10.19 -6.16
CA LYS A 194 27.39 -10.57 -6.31
C LYS A 194 28.32 -9.78 -5.39
N TYR A 195 28.07 -8.49 -5.18
CA TYR A 195 28.98 -7.67 -4.37
C TYR A 195 28.62 -7.69 -2.87
N PHE A 196 27.33 -7.80 -2.55
CA PHE A 196 26.87 -7.76 -1.15
C PHE A 196 26.32 -9.11 -0.65
N ALA A 197 26.33 -10.18 -1.43
CA ALA A 197 25.92 -11.51 -0.98
C ALA A 197 27.01 -12.58 -1.13
N TYR A 198 28.21 -12.25 -1.61
CA TYR A 198 29.26 -13.23 -1.88
C TYR A 198 29.70 -13.99 -0.63
N CYS A 199 29.24 -15.25 -0.56
CA CYS A 199 29.72 -16.33 0.29
C CYS A 199 30.96 -16.94 -0.34
N GLU A 200 31.95 -17.25 0.48
CA GLU A 200 33.05 -18.16 0.20
C GLU A 200 32.52 -19.48 -0.39
N GLU A 201 32.47 -19.63 -1.72
CA GLU A 201 32.34 -20.94 -2.37
C GLU A 201 33.60 -21.36 -3.15
N ASP A 202 34.51 -20.43 -3.46
CA ASP A 202 35.66 -20.73 -4.33
C ASP A 202 36.83 -21.50 -3.65
N GLU A 203 36.78 -21.82 -2.34
CA GLU A 203 37.84 -22.60 -1.68
C GLU A 203 37.53 -24.09 -1.42
N ALA A 204 36.42 -24.61 -1.93
CA ALA A 204 36.21 -26.07 -1.97
C ALA A 204 37.16 -26.77 -2.98
N GLY A 205 37.89 -26.00 -3.79
CA GLY A 205 38.97 -26.44 -4.68
C GLY A 205 40.24 -26.89 -3.94
N LYS A 206 40.19 -28.02 -3.23
CA LYS A 206 41.28 -29.00 -3.01
C LYS A 206 42.68 -28.51 -2.60
N GLY A 207 42.83 -27.34 -2.01
CA GLY A 207 44.09 -26.90 -1.38
C GLY A 207 44.11 -27.25 0.11
N LYS A 208 44.87 -28.26 0.54
CA LYS A 208 45.15 -28.56 1.97
C LYS A 208 46.03 -27.48 2.64
N GLY A 209 45.81 -26.20 2.36
CA GLY A 209 46.47 -25.08 3.00
C GLY A 209 45.82 -24.78 4.35
N LYS A 210 46.49 -25.14 5.45
CA LYS A 210 46.11 -24.73 6.82
C LYS A 210 46.32 -23.22 6.97
N GLY A 211 45.34 -22.45 6.52
CA GLY A 211 45.37 -20.99 6.60
C GLY A 211 44.05 -20.38 6.17
N LYS A 212 42.92 -20.97 6.57
CA LYS A 212 41.58 -20.42 6.31
C LYS A 212 41.37 -19.17 7.16
N GLY A 213 41.84 -18.03 6.65
CA GLY A 213 41.35 -16.74 7.13
C GLY A 213 39.88 -16.66 6.72
N LYS A 214 38.96 -16.90 7.66
CA LYS A 214 37.53 -16.62 7.48
C LYS A 214 37.42 -15.17 7.00
N GLN A 215 37.14 -14.94 5.72
CA GLN A 215 36.78 -13.59 5.29
C GLN A 215 35.37 -13.36 5.81
N ALA A 216 35.30 -12.80 7.03
CA ALA A 216 34.03 -12.45 7.65
C ALA A 216 33.25 -11.55 6.69
N MET A 217 32.06 -11.98 6.29
CA MET A 217 31.17 -11.15 5.49
C MET A 217 30.91 -9.82 6.19
N MET A 218 31.24 -8.74 5.51
CA MET A 218 31.13 -7.40 6.08
C MET A 218 29.81 -6.72 5.73
N LEU A 219 29.17 -7.09 4.63
CA LEU A 219 27.97 -6.43 4.10
C LEU A 219 26.92 -7.45 3.65
N ARG A 220 25.64 -7.08 3.72
CA ARG A 220 24.51 -7.85 3.19
C ARG A 220 23.40 -6.95 2.69
N VAL A 221 22.76 -7.30 1.58
CA VAL A 221 21.51 -6.65 1.15
C VAL A 221 20.33 -7.57 1.42
N LEU A 222 19.23 -7.00 1.92
CA LEU A 222 17.96 -7.71 2.11
C LEU A 222 16.74 -6.78 1.97
N CYS A 223 15.55 -7.36 1.85
CA CYS A 223 14.27 -6.65 1.98
C CYS A 223 13.59 -7.07 3.28
N SER A 224 13.18 -6.09 4.10
CA SER A 224 12.45 -6.33 5.34
C SER A 224 10.96 -6.58 5.09
N GLU A 225 10.21 -6.93 6.14
CA GLU A 225 8.75 -7.00 6.10
C GLU A 225 8.10 -5.65 5.74
N ARG A 226 8.79 -4.51 5.96
CA ARG A 226 8.27 -3.17 5.58
C ARG A 226 8.90 -2.60 4.32
N CYS A 227 9.66 -3.39 3.59
CA CYS A 227 10.07 -3.05 2.24
C CYS A 227 8.93 -3.39 1.29
N TYR A 228 8.13 -2.41 0.88
CA TYR A 228 7.04 -2.57 -0.07
C TYR A 228 7.39 -1.94 -1.41
N LEU A 229 7.25 -2.70 -2.49
CA LEU A 229 7.45 -2.22 -3.85
C LEU A 229 6.36 -1.21 -4.19
N LYS A 230 6.74 -0.09 -4.81
CA LYS A 230 5.78 0.88 -5.33
C LYS A 230 5.92 1.00 -6.83
N VAL A 231 4.80 0.81 -7.52
CA VAL A 231 4.71 0.97 -8.96
C VAL A 231 3.63 2.01 -9.24
N ALA A 232 4.03 3.16 -9.76
CA ALA A 232 3.10 4.19 -10.21
C ALA A 232 3.02 4.17 -11.74
N VAL A 233 1.81 4.03 -12.27
CA VAL A 233 1.55 4.03 -13.71
C VAL A 233 0.98 5.38 -14.10
N HIS A 234 1.65 6.04 -15.04
CA HIS A 234 1.34 7.38 -15.54
C HIS A 234 0.62 7.29 -16.89
N PRO A 235 -0.32 8.21 -17.18
CA PRO A 235 -1.01 8.24 -18.45
C PRO A 235 -0.02 8.58 -19.57
N PRO A 236 -0.36 8.25 -20.82
CA PRO A 236 0.48 8.64 -21.94
C PRO A 236 0.45 10.16 -22.11
N ALA A 237 1.63 10.78 -22.12
CA ALA A 237 1.79 12.21 -22.37
C ALA A 237 1.18 12.61 -23.73
N THR A 238 0.23 13.54 -23.72
CA THR A 238 -0.31 14.09 -24.96
C THR A 238 0.67 15.11 -25.52
N VAL A 239 1.52 14.69 -26.47
CA VAL A 239 2.41 15.60 -27.17
C VAL A 239 1.64 16.24 -28.33
N THR A 240 1.05 17.40 -28.07
CA THR A 240 0.44 18.21 -29.13
C THR A 240 1.56 18.90 -29.92
N ARG A 241 2.02 18.26 -31.01
CA ARG A 241 2.90 18.93 -31.98
C ARG A 241 2.06 19.88 -32.82
N MET A 242 2.10 21.17 -32.48
CA MET A 242 1.61 22.21 -33.38
C MET A 242 2.58 22.33 -34.55
N PHE A 243 2.23 21.72 -35.68
CA PHE A 243 2.93 22.02 -36.92
C PHE A 243 2.59 23.46 -37.29
N SER A 244 3.56 24.36 -37.16
CA SER A 244 3.43 25.68 -37.76
C SER A 244 3.19 25.47 -39.26
N PRO A 245 2.19 26.14 -39.85
CA PRO A 245 1.96 26.05 -41.29
C PRO A 245 3.27 26.42 -41.98
N ILE A 246 3.79 25.50 -42.79
CA ILE A 246 4.97 25.76 -43.62
C ILE A 246 4.63 27.03 -44.41
N PRO A 247 5.38 28.13 -44.26
CA PRO A 247 5.11 29.33 -45.04
C PRO A 247 5.14 28.95 -46.51
N ASP A 248 4.03 29.25 -47.19
CA ASP A 248 3.76 28.86 -48.56
C ASP A 248 4.91 29.36 -49.46
N ALA A 249 5.82 28.47 -49.86
CA ALA A 249 7.04 28.82 -50.58
C ALA A 249 6.77 29.39 -52.00
N ASN A 250 5.51 29.45 -52.41
CA ASN A 250 5.06 29.92 -53.72
C ASN A 250 4.60 31.37 -53.76
N ASN A 251 4.92 32.20 -52.75
CA ASN A 251 4.69 33.65 -52.83
C ASN A 251 6.01 34.43 -53.02
N PRO A 252 6.54 34.55 -54.26
CA PRO A 252 7.84 35.18 -54.55
C PRO A 252 7.88 36.71 -54.42
N ALA A 253 6.91 37.36 -53.75
CA ALA A 253 6.74 38.81 -53.78
C ALA A 253 6.97 39.53 -52.43
N SER A 254 7.89 39.05 -51.58
CA SER A 254 8.39 39.86 -50.44
C SER A 254 9.91 39.87 -50.35
N PRO A 255 10.57 40.76 -51.11
CA PRO A 255 11.97 41.08 -50.91
C PRO A 255 12.08 42.23 -49.92
N LEU A 256 12.28 41.95 -48.62
CA LEU A 256 12.92 42.81 -47.59
C LEU A 256 12.46 42.41 -46.17
N ALA A 257 13.15 41.46 -45.54
CA ALA A 257 13.30 41.32 -44.08
C ALA A 257 14.32 40.21 -43.82
N GLN A 258 15.62 40.53 -43.87
CA GLN A 258 16.48 40.67 -42.69
C GLN A 258 16.44 39.48 -41.71
N SER A 259 17.48 38.64 -41.80
CA SER A 259 18.32 38.20 -40.67
C SER A 259 17.60 38.01 -39.32
N HIS A 260 16.84 36.92 -39.19
CA HIS A 260 16.58 36.34 -37.88
C HIS A 260 17.37 35.03 -37.75
N ARG A 261 18.32 35.04 -36.81
CA ARG A 261 18.96 33.84 -36.27
C ARG A 261 17.88 32.81 -35.92
N PRO A 262 18.13 31.49 -36.09
CA PRO A 262 17.29 30.48 -35.48
C PRO A 262 17.43 30.63 -33.96
N GLU A 263 16.52 31.40 -33.36
CA GLU A 263 16.33 31.37 -31.92
C GLU A 263 16.00 29.93 -31.54
N HIS A 264 16.68 29.47 -30.50
CA HIS A 264 16.30 28.28 -29.75
C HIS A 264 14.78 28.25 -29.64
N TYR A 265 14.14 27.26 -30.26
CA TYR A 265 12.80 26.86 -29.86
C TYR A 265 12.93 26.31 -28.44
N GLN A 266 12.89 27.21 -27.45
CA GLN A 266 12.37 26.87 -26.13
C GLN A 266 10.91 26.49 -26.38
N LEU A 267 10.70 25.20 -26.63
CA LEU A 267 9.47 24.56 -26.19
C LEU A 267 9.39 24.87 -24.69
N ASP A 268 8.74 25.97 -24.33
CA ASP A 268 8.05 26.06 -23.05
C ASP A 268 6.93 25.01 -23.12
N GLY A 269 7.38 23.76 -23.01
CA GLY A 269 6.61 22.54 -23.07
C GLY A 269 5.82 22.41 -21.79
N GLN A 270 4.87 23.31 -21.57
CA GLN A 270 3.69 23.00 -20.79
C GLN A 270 2.88 21.99 -21.61
N THR A 271 3.39 20.76 -21.70
CA THR A 271 2.52 19.60 -21.82
C THR A 271 1.65 19.67 -20.57
N SER A 272 0.46 20.24 -20.65
CA SER A 272 -0.53 20.04 -19.60
C SER A 272 -0.77 18.54 -19.60
N ALA A 273 -0.09 17.82 -18.72
CA ALA A 273 -0.22 16.39 -18.58
C ALA A 273 -1.65 16.18 -18.11
N LYS A 274 -2.57 16.01 -19.06
CA LYS A 274 -3.94 15.64 -18.75
C LYS A 274 -3.82 14.28 -18.06
N GLY A 275 -4.08 14.29 -16.76
CA GLY A 275 -4.05 13.09 -15.93
C GLY A 275 -4.97 11.99 -16.46
N TRP A 276 -5.00 10.87 -15.74
CA TRP A 276 -5.93 9.79 -16.01
C TRP A 276 -7.38 10.31 -16.04
N SER A 277 -8.10 9.94 -17.10
CA SER A 277 -9.54 10.19 -17.14
C SER A 277 -10.24 9.38 -16.04
N LEU A 278 -11.28 9.96 -15.45
CA LEU A 278 -12.12 9.25 -14.47
C LEU A 278 -12.71 7.96 -15.05
N HIS A 279 -12.98 7.93 -16.37
CA HIS A 279 -13.42 6.72 -17.04
C HIS A 279 -12.36 5.60 -16.99
N THR A 280 -11.10 5.92 -17.21
CA THR A 280 -10.00 4.95 -17.07
C THR A 280 -9.89 4.46 -15.63
N ILE A 281 -9.97 5.37 -14.66
CA ILE A 281 -9.92 5.01 -13.23
C ILE A 281 -11.07 4.09 -12.83
N ALA A 282 -12.29 4.35 -13.32
CA ALA A 282 -13.44 3.47 -13.10
C ALA A 282 -13.19 2.07 -13.66
N LYS A 283 -12.64 1.97 -14.89
CA LYS A 283 -12.28 0.69 -15.52
C LYS A 283 -11.21 -0.06 -14.74
N THR A 284 -10.19 0.64 -14.25
CA THR A 284 -9.12 0.04 -13.44
C THR A 284 -9.66 -0.44 -12.08
N LEU A 285 -10.44 0.38 -11.38
CA LEU A 285 -11.07 -0.02 -10.11
C LEU A 285 -12.05 -1.18 -10.27
N LEU A 286 -12.79 -1.23 -11.39
CA LEU A 286 -13.65 -2.35 -11.73
C LEU A 286 -12.86 -3.65 -11.81
N LEU A 287 -11.73 -3.66 -12.53
CA LEU A 287 -10.85 -4.83 -12.60
C LEU A 287 -10.27 -5.18 -11.22
N LEU A 288 -9.73 -4.21 -10.50
CA LEU A 288 -9.09 -4.47 -9.21
C LEU A 288 -10.06 -5.05 -8.18
N LEU A 289 -11.29 -4.54 -8.10
CA LEU A 289 -12.32 -5.08 -7.19
C LEU A 289 -12.90 -6.39 -7.69
N ALA A 290 -13.03 -6.56 -9.00
CA ALA A 290 -13.47 -7.82 -9.57
C ALA A 290 -12.50 -8.92 -9.20
N PHE A 291 -11.19 -8.71 -9.38
CA PHE A 291 -10.14 -9.72 -9.22
C PHE A 291 -9.36 -9.60 -7.92
N GLU A 292 -9.93 -8.93 -6.91
CA GLU A 292 -9.22 -8.71 -5.65
C GLU A 292 -8.88 -10.03 -4.94
N ARG A 293 -9.77 -11.03 -5.02
CA ARG A 293 -9.53 -12.36 -4.43
C ARG A 293 -8.26 -13.01 -4.97
N GLU A 294 -8.11 -13.02 -6.28
CA GLU A 294 -6.95 -13.60 -6.97
C GLU A 294 -5.70 -12.72 -6.78
N LEU A 295 -5.84 -11.39 -6.82
CA LEU A 295 -4.72 -10.48 -6.59
C LEU A 295 -4.17 -10.54 -5.16
N LEU A 296 -5.03 -10.70 -4.15
CA LEU A 296 -4.61 -10.82 -2.75
C LEU A 296 -3.84 -12.11 -2.46
N SER A 297 -4.03 -13.14 -3.29
CA SER A 297 -3.28 -14.38 -3.18
C SER A 297 -1.80 -14.25 -3.58
N LEU A 298 -1.46 -13.18 -4.31
CA LEU A 298 -0.11 -12.83 -4.75
C LEU A 298 0.64 -11.92 -3.76
N THR A 299 0.05 -11.61 -2.62
CA THR A 299 0.69 -10.80 -1.57
C THR A 299 0.92 -11.62 -0.30
N THR A 300 1.18 -10.97 0.82
CA THR A 300 1.33 -11.59 2.14
C THR A 300 0.29 -11.04 3.11
N VAL A 301 0.08 -11.74 4.23
CA VAL A 301 -0.88 -11.29 5.23
C VAL A 301 -0.42 -9.99 5.89
N SER A 302 0.88 -9.82 6.19
CA SER A 302 1.39 -8.55 6.71
C SER A 302 1.15 -7.39 5.77
N ALA A 303 1.34 -7.58 4.45
CA ALA A 303 1.03 -6.54 3.47
C ALA A 303 -0.46 -6.18 3.43
N ILE A 304 -1.38 -7.14 3.55
CA ILE A 304 -2.84 -6.88 3.59
C ILE A 304 -3.26 -6.15 4.87
N LEU A 305 -2.58 -6.44 5.99
CA LEU A 305 -2.85 -5.78 7.26
C LEU A 305 -2.35 -4.34 7.27
N GLU A 306 -1.19 -4.09 6.64
CA GLU A 306 -0.59 -2.77 6.51
C GLU A 306 -1.29 -1.93 5.44
N PHE A 307 -1.52 -2.48 4.24
CA PHE A 307 -2.18 -1.83 3.11
C PHE A 307 -3.58 -2.40 2.90
N TRP A 308 -4.57 -1.55 3.13
CA TRP A 308 -5.95 -1.96 3.04
C TRP A 308 -6.32 -2.30 1.59
N PRO A 309 -6.85 -3.51 1.33
CA PRO A 309 -7.47 -3.81 0.06
C PRO A 309 -8.65 -2.86 -0.17
N LEU A 310 -9.04 -2.70 -1.44
CA LEU A 310 -10.15 -1.84 -1.83
C LEU A 310 -11.47 -2.30 -1.19
N SER A 311 -11.71 -3.61 -1.06
CA SER A 311 -12.85 -4.14 -0.29
C SER A 311 -12.95 -3.55 1.12
N ARG A 312 -11.86 -3.68 1.89
CA ARG A 312 -11.79 -3.22 3.28
C ARG A 312 -11.91 -1.70 3.37
N PHE A 313 -11.31 -0.99 2.41
CA PHE A 313 -11.47 0.46 2.33
C PHE A 313 -12.91 0.87 2.05
N LEU A 314 -13.61 0.20 1.13
CA LEU A 314 -15.02 0.45 0.84
C LEU A 314 -15.94 0.12 2.02
N GLU A 315 -15.63 -0.92 2.81
CA GLU A 315 -16.32 -1.20 4.08
C GLU A 315 -16.15 -0.02 5.05
N TYR A 316 -14.93 0.49 5.23
CA TYR A 316 -14.69 1.66 6.06
C TYR A 316 -15.41 2.91 5.55
N LEU A 317 -15.40 3.15 4.25
CA LEU A 317 -16.12 4.27 3.66
C LEU A 317 -17.64 4.14 3.92
N SER A 318 -18.18 2.94 3.84
CA SER A 318 -19.58 2.65 4.16
C SER A 318 -19.89 2.95 5.64
N ILE A 319 -19.02 2.54 6.58
CA ILE A 319 -19.15 2.87 8.01
C ILE A 319 -19.08 4.39 8.22
N LYS A 320 -18.15 5.07 7.55
CA LYS A 320 -17.98 6.52 7.64
C LYS A 320 -19.22 7.26 7.13
N ASN A 321 -19.77 6.85 6.00
CA ASN A 321 -20.99 7.41 5.43
C ASN A 321 -22.20 7.17 6.33
N LEU A 322 -22.37 5.95 6.83
CA LEU A 322 -23.44 5.62 7.78
C LEU A 322 -23.34 6.45 9.07
N ARG A 323 -22.12 6.73 9.55
CA ARG A 323 -21.88 7.64 10.68
C ARG A 323 -22.27 9.10 10.35
N ARG A 324 -22.04 9.57 9.12
CA ARG A 324 -22.48 10.90 8.66
C ARG A 324 -24.01 10.97 8.61
N GLU A 325 -24.66 9.98 8.00
CA GLU A 325 -26.13 9.86 7.96
C GLU A 325 -26.74 9.84 9.36
N LYS A 326 -26.19 8.99 10.27
CA LYS A 326 -26.60 8.95 11.68
C LYS A 326 -26.50 10.34 12.31
N LYS A 327 -25.38 11.05 12.16
CA LYS A 327 -25.19 12.41 12.70
C LYS A 327 -26.20 13.41 12.13
N GLU A 328 -26.49 13.34 10.84
CA GLU A 328 -27.47 14.22 10.19
C GLU A 328 -28.89 13.97 10.71
N MET A 329 -29.28 12.70 10.84
CA MET A 329 -30.53 12.31 11.50
C MET A 329 -30.61 12.84 12.94
N TRP A 330 -29.54 12.75 13.73
CA TRP A 330 -29.52 13.32 15.08
C TRP A 330 -29.63 14.85 15.08
N ARG A 331 -29.07 15.53 14.09
CA ARG A 331 -29.19 16.99 13.94
C ARG A 331 -30.62 17.38 13.59
N SER A 332 -31.27 16.69 12.66
CA SER A 332 -32.66 16.98 12.29
C SER A 332 -33.62 16.75 13.47
N LEU A 333 -33.40 15.70 14.26
CA LEU A 333 -34.20 15.45 15.47
C LEU A 333 -33.96 16.48 16.59
N ARG A 334 -32.78 17.11 16.68
CA ARG A 334 -32.51 18.17 17.67
C ARG A 334 -33.31 19.44 17.41
N VAL A 335 -33.62 19.74 16.15
CA VAL A 335 -34.43 20.91 15.78
C VAL A 335 -35.85 20.80 16.32
N GLY A 336 -36.37 19.57 16.50
CA GLY A 336 -37.71 19.29 17.04
C GLY A 336 -37.83 19.29 18.58
N GLY A 337 -36.76 19.61 19.32
CA GLY A 337 -36.72 19.56 20.78
C GLY A 337 -36.01 18.33 21.35
N ASN A 338 -35.68 18.35 22.64
CA ASN A 338 -34.87 17.31 23.30
C ASN A 338 -35.70 16.10 23.77
N ASP A 339 -36.71 15.68 23.00
CA ASP A 339 -37.56 14.54 23.35
C ASP A 339 -36.81 13.21 23.13
N LYS A 340 -36.53 12.52 24.25
CA LYS A 340 -35.90 11.19 24.24
C LYS A 340 -36.72 10.16 23.47
N LYS A 341 -38.06 10.24 23.51
CA LYS A 341 -38.93 9.28 22.80
C LYS A 341 -38.88 9.49 21.29
N ALA A 342 -38.85 10.75 20.83
CA ALA A 342 -38.68 11.08 19.42
C ALA A 342 -37.35 10.54 18.88
N ARG A 343 -36.28 10.64 19.67
CA ARG A 343 -34.95 10.08 19.39
C ARG A 343 -34.96 8.56 19.24
N GLU A 344 -35.48 7.85 20.23
CA GLU A 344 -35.58 6.37 20.19
C GLU A 344 -36.49 5.88 19.06
N ARG A 345 -37.50 6.67 18.66
CA ARG A 345 -38.36 6.34 17.52
C ARG A 345 -37.62 6.57 16.20
N GLY A 346 -36.94 7.70 16.05
CA GLY A 346 -36.17 8.01 14.85
C GLY A 346 -35.04 7.02 14.61
N GLU A 347 -34.32 6.62 15.67
CA GLU A 347 -33.29 5.59 15.56
C GLU A 347 -33.87 4.22 15.18
N ARG A 348 -35.01 3.81 15.75
CA ARG A 348 -35.69 2.56 15.37
C ARG A 348 -36.17 2.56 13.92
N MET A 349 -36.75 3.67 13.46
CA MET A 349 -37.18 3.81 12.06
C MET A 349 -35.98 3.74 11.12
N TRP A 350 -34.90 4.46 11.44
CA TRP A 350 -33.68 4.41 10.65
C TRP A 350 -33.08 2.99 10.58
N ILE A 351 -32.99 2.26 11.70
CA ILE A 351 -32.56 0.85 11.70
C ILE A 351 -33.48 -0.02 10.83
N GLN A 352 -34.80 0.20 10.92
CA GLN A 352 -35.78 -0.53 10.13
C GLN A 352 -35.60 -0.24 8.64
N ASP A 353 -35.34 1.01 8.26
CA ASP A 353 -35.06 1.40 6.88
C ASP A 353 -33.79 0.70 6.36
N LEU A 354 -32.71 0.64 7.16
CA LEU A 354 -31.50 -0.10 6.80
C LEU A 354 -31.78 -1.60 6.58
N ASN A 355 -32.58 -2.22 7.45
CA ASN A 355 -32.95 -3.62 7.31
C ASN A 355 -33.89 -3.87 6.12
N ASN A 356 -34.77 -2.90 5.80
CA ASN A 356 -35.66 -2.99 4.64
C ASN A 356 -34.88 -2.83 3.34
N GLU A 357 -33.89 -1.93 3.28
CA GLU A 357 -32.99 -1.79 2.12
C GLU A 357 -32.22 -3.09 1.85
N ASP A 358 -31.70 -3.73 2.91
CA ASP A 358 -31.09 -5.05 2.80
C ASP A 358 -32.14 -6.13 2.46
N GLY A 359 -33.35 -6.03 3.01
CA GLY A 359 -34.53 -6.88 2.82
C GLY A 359 -35.06 -6.94 1.39
N GLU A 360 -35.21 -5.78 0.75
CA GLU A 360 -35.54 -5.64 -0.66
C GLU A 360 -34.38 -6.13 -1.54
N GLY A 361 -33.16 -5.96 -1.05
CA GLY A 361 -31.97 -6.63 -1.59
C GLY A 361 -32.06 -8.15 -1.52
N LYS A 362 -32.79 -8.73 -0.56
CA LYS A 362 -32.99 -10.19 -0.45
C LYS A 362 -33.84 -10.81 -1.54
N ALA A 363 -34.77 -10.05 -2.11
CA ALA A 363 -35.46 -10.50 -3.33
C ALA A 363 -34.53 -10.52 -4.56
N PHE A 364 -33.37 -9.88 -4.44
CA PHE A 364 -32.23 -9.94 -5.37
C PHE A 364 -31.05 -10.78 -4.81
N GLU A 365 -31.15 -11.41 -3.62
CA GLU A 365 -30.05 -12.12 -2.93
C GLU A 365 -29.65 -13.44 -3.60
N GLU A 366 -30.38 -13.93 -4.61
CA GLU A 366 -29.87 -15.04 -5.45
C GLU A 366 -28.62 -14.60 -6.24
N ASP A 367 -28.39 -13.30 -6.44
CA ASP A 367 -27.13 -12.75 -6.96
C ASP A 367 -26.41 -11.94 -5.85
N MET A 368 -25.52 -12.58 -5.07
CA MET A 368 -24.59 -11.82 -4.22
C MET A 368 -23.80 -10.84 -5.09
N GLN A 369 -24.19 -9.56 -5.05
CA GLN A 369 -23.54 -8.54 -5.87
C GLN A 369 -22.06 -8.42 -5.47
N GLY A 370 -21.18 -8.91 -6.36
CA GLY A 370 -19.74 -8.78 -6.19
C GLY A 370 -19.33 -7.32 -5.97
N LEU A 371 -18.24 -7.08 -5.25
CA LEU A 371 -17.76 -5.72 -4.93
C LEU A 371 -17.62 -4.80 -6.14
N TRP A 372 -17.30 -5.36 -7.30
CA TRP A 372 -17.16 -4.63 -8.56
C TRP A 372 -18.47 -3.89 -8.96
N THR A 373 -19.63 -4.34 -8.50
CA THR A 373 -20.92 -3.66 -8.70
C THR A 373 -20.99 -2.30 -8.01
N VAL A 374 -20.18 -2.06 -6.96
CA VAL A 374 -20.06 -0.76 -6.30
C VAL A 374 -19.53 0.28 -7.29
N VAL A 375 -18.51 -0.09 -8.08
CA VAL A 375 -17.95 0.79 -9.11
C VAL A 375 -18.92 0.99 -10.26
N ASP A 376 -19.68 -0.04 -10.65
CA ASP A 376 -20.76 0.11 -11.64
C ASP A 376 -21.80 1.15 -11.21
N ARG A 377 -22.24 1.12 -9.95
CA ARG A 377 -23.17 2.11 -9.40
C ARG A 377 -22.56 3.51 -9.37
N MET A 378 -21.25 3.62 -9.16
CA MET A 378 -20.53 4.89 -9.20
C MET A 378 -20.28 5.37 -10.63
N ALA A 379 -20.04 4.50 -11.60
CA ALA A 379 -19.75 4.86 -12.99
C ALA A 379 -21.01 5.08 -13.85
N GLY A 380 -22.20 4.77 -13.31
CA GLY A 380 -23.48 4.90 -13.99
C GLY A 380 -23.81 6.32 -14.49
N LYS A 381 -24.79 6.41 -15.39
CA LYS A 381 -25.23 7.68 -16.00
C LYS A 381 -25.66 8.69 -14.93
N GLY A 382 -25.18 9.94 -15.02
CA GLY A 382 -25.55 11.04 -14.11
C GLY A 382 -24.34 11.53 -13.30
N ARG A 383 -24.47 11.57 -11.96
CA ARG A 383 -23.43 12.04 -11.03
C ARG A 383 -22.24 11.08 -10.85
N GLY A 384 -21.96 10.25 -11.85
CA GLY A 384 -21.00 9.16 -11.69
C GLY A 384 -19.56 9.65 -11.51
N GLU A 385 -19.16 10.65 -12.30
CA GLU A 385 -17.85 11.29 -12.19
C GLU A 385 -17.66 11.99 -10.84
N GLU A 386 -18.70 12.63 -10.31
CA GLU A 386 -18.68 13.29 -9.01
C GLU A 386 -18.44 12.28 -7.88
N ARG A 387 -19.18 11.16 -7.87
CA ARG A 387 -19.03 10.08 -6.88
C ARG A 387 -17.68 9.40 -6.96
N LEU A 388 -17.17 9.16 -8.17
CA LEU A 388 -15.85 8.59 -8.35
C LEU A 388 -14.75 9.55 -7.88
N GLY A 389 -14.90 10.85 -8.20
CA GLY A 389 -14.02 11.90 -7.70
C GLY A 389 -14.04 11.99 -6.16
N GLU A 390 -15.21 11.83 -5.53
CA GLU A 390 -15.33 11.72 -4.08
C GLU A 390 -14.60 10.50 -3.52
N LEU A 391 -14.76 9.32 -4.14
CA LEU A 391 -14.05 8.11 -3.73
C LEU A 391 -12.52 8.31 -3.76
N ILE A 392 -11.98 8.91 -4.82
CA ILE A 392 -10.55 9.17 -4.95
C ILE A 392 -10.07 10.15 -3.87
N ARG A 393 -10.84 11.21 -3.58
CA ARG A 393 -10.53 12.15 -2.49
C ARG A 393 -10.58 11.47 -1.13
N GLU A 394 -11.52 10.56 -0.92
CA GLU A 394 -11.66 9.77 0.31
C GLU A 394 -10.48 8.79 0.49
N ILE A 395 -9.97 8.19 -0.58
CA ILE A 395 -8.72 7.39 -0.56
C ILE A 395 -7.55 8.28 -0.16
N GLY A 396 -7.36 9.41 -0.85
CA GLY A 396 -6.27 10.35 -0.53
C GLY A 396 -6.36 10.92 0.89
N GLY A 397 -7.58 11.21 1.37
CA GLY A 397 -7.83 11.66 2.73
C GLY A 397 -7.57 10.57 3.78
N PHE A 398 -7.94 9.32 3.49
CA PHE A 398 -7.61 8.18 4.34
C PHE A 398 -6.10 7.98 4.45
N GLU A 399 -5.37 8.09 3.33
CA GLU A 399 -3.92 7.95 3.36
C GLU A 399 -3.22 9.12 4.06
N ARG A 400 -3.67 10.37 3.87
CA ARG A 400 -3.19 11.52 4.65
C ARG A 400 -3.47 11.38 6.15
N GLY A 401 -4.55 10.69 6.51
CA GLY A 401 -4.88 10.33 7.89
C GLY A 401 -4.00 9.23 8.50
N GLY A 402 -2.96 8.76 7.80
CA GLY A 402 -2.09 7.67 8.23
C GLY A 402 -2.59 6.27 7.86
N GLY A 403 -3.76 6.17 7.21
CA GLY A 403 -4.19 4.95 6.54
C GLY A 403 -3.29 4.63 5.36
N ARG A 404 -3.39 3.41 4.83
CA ARG A 404 -2.65 2.97 3.65
C ARG A 404 -3.56 2.13 2.80
N CYS A 405 -3.70 2.46 1.52
CA CYS A 405 -4.46 1.65 0.57
C CYS A 405 -3.49 0.86 -0.32
N ALA A 406 -3.86 -0.37 -0.68
CA ALA A 406 -3.06 -1.18 -1.61
C ALA A 406 -2.93 -0.51 -2.99
N VAL A 407 -3.95 0.27 -3.37
CA VAL A 407 -3.98 1.13 -4.56
C VAL A 407 -4.34 2.55 -4.16
N GLY A 408 -3.47 3.49 -4.50
CA GLY A 408 -3.62 4.92 -4.26
C GLY A 408 -3.61 5.72 -5.57
N PHE A 409 -3.89 7.02 -5.46
CA PHE A 409 -3.93 7.94 -6.59
C PHE A 409 -3.14 9.20 -6.25
N GLU A 410 -2.21 9.55 -7.13
CA GLU A 410 -1.55 10.85 -7.05
C GLU A 410 -2.45 11.88 -7.73
N VAL A 411 -2.88 12.90 -6.98
CA VAL A 411 -3.78 13.94 -7.45
C VAL A 411 -3.00 15.24 -7.51
N ASP A 412 -2.99 15.87 -8.68
CA ASP A 412 -2.44 17.21 -8.85
C ASP A 412 -3.42 18.22 -8.24
N ILE A 413 -2.99 18.85 -7.15
CA ILE A 413 -3.74 19.89 -6.46
C ILE A 413 -3.20 21.23 -6.97
N GLU A 414 -3.29 21.46 -8.29
CA GLU A 414 -3.00 22.77 -8.86
C GLU A 414 -4.08 23.76 -8.41
N GLY A 415 -3.75 24.60 -7.42
CA GLY A 415 -4.49 25.84 -7.14
C GLY A 415 -5.36 25.89 -5.88
N GLY A 416 -5.35 24.90 -5.01
CA GLY A 416 -6.10 24.95 -3.76
C GLY A 416 -5.17 25.01 -2.58
N GLN A 417 -5.16 26.13 -1.83
CA GLN A 417 -4.82 26.05 -0.42
C GLN A 417 -5.56 24.84 0.14
N ASP A 418 -4.84 23.83 0.60
CA ASP A 418 -5.38 22.89 1.56
C ASP A 418 -5.77 23.76 2.75
N ARG A 419 -6.98 24.31 2.71
CA ARG A 419 -7.78 24.51 3.91
C ARG A 419 -7.90 23.09 4.43
N GLU A 420 -6.87 22.68 5.15
CA GLU A 420 -6.99 21.74 6.23
C GLU A 420 -8.15 22.31 7.05
N GLU A 421 -9.36 21.86 6.72
CA GLU A 421 -10.40 21.64 7.71
C GLU A 421 -9.90 20.52 8.63
N THR A 422 -8.72 20.71 9.23
CA THR A 422 -8.39 20.16 10.52
C THR A 422 -9.38 20.83 11.45
N GLY A 423 -10.58 20.26 11.46
CA GLY A 423 -11.57 20.41 12.50
C GLY A 423 -10.96 19.92 13.80
N SER A 424 -10.02 20.68 14.35
CA SER A 424 -10.03 20.91 15.78
C SER A 424 -11.38 21.55 16.04
N GLY A 425 -12.21 20.87 16.84
CA GLY A 425 -13.60 21.19 17.10
C GLY A 425 -13.82 22.49 17.88
N GLY A 426 -13.09 23.55 17.59
CA GLY A 426 -13.47 24.91 17.89
C GLY A 426 -14.47 25.38 16.85
N VAL A 427 -15.74 24.95 16.99
CA VAL A 427 -16.83 25.76 16.42
C VAL A 427 -16.61 27.16 16.99
N PRO A 428 -16.34 28.20 16.18
CA PRO A 428 -16.38 29.54 16.70
C PRO A 428 -17.81 29.71 17.20
N SER A 429 -17.96 29.80 18.52
CA SER A 429 -19.21 30.09 19.22
C SER A 429 -19.60 31.55 18.98
N SER A 430 -19.55 31.99 17.73
CA SER A 430 -20.29 33.14 17.26
C SER A 430 -21.70 32.62 17.03
N GLN A 431 -22.53 32.81 18.05
CA GLN A 431 -23.98 32.77 17.95
C GLN A 431 -24.43 33.71 16.83
N VAL A 432 -24.37 33.26 15.58
CA VAL A 432 -25.30 33.75 14.57
C VAL A 432 -26.60 33.06 14.92
N GLN A 433 -27.35 33.64 15.88
CA GLN A 433 -28.74 33.30 16.02
C GLN A 433 -29.38 33.50 14.64
N PRO A 434 -29.96 32.47 14.02
CA PRO A 434 -30.82 32.70 12.88
C PRO A 434 -31.95 33.59 13.40
N SER A 435 -31.92 34.87 13.04
CA SER A 435 -33.06 35.76 13.26
C SER A 435 -34.18 35.20 12.41
N ILE A 436 -35.03 34.37 13.03
CA ILE A 436 -36.23 33.83 12.42
C ILE A 436 -37.18 35.01 12.27
N GLU A 437 -37.07 35.75 11.17
CA GLU A 437 -38.13 36.67 10.79
C GLU A 437 -39.39 35.83 10.49
N PRO A 438 -40.49 36.00 11.24
CA PRO A 438 -41.73 35.29 11.00
C PRO A 438 -42.35 35.82 9.70
N GLY A 439 -41.99 35.20 8.57
CA GLY A 439 -42.46 35.58 7.24
C GLY A 439 -41.44 35.42 6.11
N GLY A 440 -40.17 35.13 6.41
CA GLY A 440 -39.15 34.89 5.41
C GLY A 440 -39.41 33.61 4.62
N ARG A 441 -39.61 33.72 3.30
CA ARG A 441 -39.61 32.57 2.38
C ARG A 441 -38.35 31.73 2.63
N PRO A 442 -38.42 30.38 2.62
CA PRO A 442 -37.25 29.54 2.77
C PRO A 442 -36.19 30.00 1.75
N SER A 443 -35.09 30.57 2.24
CA SER A 443 -34.00 31.02 1.40
C SER A 443 -33.55 29.82 0.57
N THR A 444 -33.58 29.96 -0.75
CA THR A 444 -33.07 28.95 -1.66
C THR A 444 -31.68 28.56 -1.18
N PRO A 445 -31.39 27.26 -0.92
CA PRO A 445 -30.07 26.86 -0.47
C PRO A 445 -29.03 27.42 -1.45
N PRO A 446 -27.91 27.97 -0.96
CA PRO A 446 -26.87 28.48 -1.84
C PRO A 446 -26.52 27.39 -2.87
N PRO A 447 -26.35 27.75 -4.15
CA PRO A 447 -26.00 26.76 -5.17
C PRO A 447 -24.79 25.98 -4.69
N LEU A 448 -24.91 24.64 -4.67
CA LEU A 448 -23.81 23.76 -4.28
C LEU A 448 -22.60 24.09 -5.15
N GLU A 449 -21.54 24.60 -4.53
CA GLU A 449 -20.29 24.88 -5.23
C GLU A 449 -19.79 23.56 -5.85
N HIS A 450 -19.67 23.55 -7.17
CA HIS A 450 -19.15 22.38 -7.89
C HIS A 450 -17.70 22.15 -7.48
N ILE A 451 -17.45 21.11 -6.68
CA ILE A 451 -16.10 20.71 -6.30
C ILE A 451 -15.39 20.20 -7.57
N PRO A 452 -14.28 20.82 -8.02
CA PRO A 452 -13.60 20.44 -9.25
C PRO A 452 -13.11 18.99 -9.16
N LEU A 453 -13.25 18.23 -10.25
CA LEU A 453 -12.82 16.84 -10.32
C LEU A 453 -11.30 16.74 -10.09
N PRO A 454 -10.81 15.71 -9.36
CA PRO A 454 -9.39 15.57 -9.11
C PRO A 454 -8.63 15.26 -10.41
N ALA A 455 -7.51 15.97 -10.65
CA ALA A 455 -6.61 15.67 -11.75
C ALA A 455 -5.64 14.57 -11.33
N ILE A 456 -5.81 13.35 -11.83
CA ILE A 456 -5.07 12.18 -11.32
C ILE A 456 -3.82 11.94 -12.18
N THR A 457 -2.62 12.17 -11.66
CA THR A 457 -1.36 12.04 -12.41
C THR A 457 -0.85 10.63 -12.50
N SER A 458 -1.16 9.78 -11.51
CA SER A 458 -0.72 8.39 -11.49
C SER A 458 -1.65 7.48 -10.68
N ILE A 459 -1.65 6.19 -11.04
CA ILE A 459 -2.26 5.10 -10.26
C ILE A 459 -1.11 4.38 -9.56
N VAL A 460 -1.14 4.30 -8.23
CA VAL A 460 -0.02 3.83 -7.41
C VAL A 460 -0.36 2.50 -6.75
N PHE A 461 0.35 1.44 -7.12
CA PHE A 461 0.27 0.12 -6.51
C PHE A 461 1.34 -0.02 -5.42
N GLN A 462 0.94 -0.35 -4.18
CA GLN A 462 1.81 -0.26 -3.00
C GLN A 462 1.77 -1.51 -2.10
N GLY A 463 0.90 -2.48 -2.40
CA GLY A 463 0.61 -3.62 -1.52
C GLY A 463 1.47 -4.87 -1.73
N HIS A 464 2.52 -4.83 -2.57
CA HIS A 464 3.38 -5.99 -2.81
C HIS A 464 4.72 -5.84 -2.09
N HIS A 465 5.21 -6.91 -1.49
CA HIS A 465 6.52 -6.89 -0.85
C HIS A 465 7.61 -6.64 -1.89
N SER A 466 8.58 -5.80 -1.54
CA SER A 466 9.79 -5.62 -2.32
C SER A 466 10.56 -6.94 -2.36
N THR A 467 11.01 -7.27 -3.56
CA THR A 467 11.86 -8.41 -3.81
C THR A 467 13.08 -7.95 -4.60
N LEU A 468 14.22 -8.55 -4.30
CA LEU A 468 15.44 -8.44 -5.09
C LEU A 468 15.59 -9.65 -6.01
N ASP A 469 14.53 -10.44 -6.18
CA ASP A 469 14.43 -11.41 -7.25
C ASP A 469 13.92 -10.70 -8.51
N PRO A 470 14.71 -10.67 -9.60
CA PRO A 470 14.34 -9.94 -10.80
C PRO A 470 13.10 -10.55 -11.47
N ASP A 471 12.90 -11.87 -11.39
CA ASP A 471 11.79 -12.54 -12.05
C ASP A 471 10.47 -12.20 -11.36
N HIS A 472 10.42 -12.27 -10.03
CA HIS A 472 9.23 -11.85 -9.27
C HIS A 472 8.93 -10.35 -9.43
N LEU A 473 9.97 -9.50 -9.43
CA LEU A 473 9.81 -8.06 -9.63
C LEU A 473 9.23 -7.75 -11.02
N LEU A 474 9.80 -8.32 -12.07
CA LEU A 474 9.34 -8.12 -13.44
C LEU A 474 7.95 -8.69 -13.65
N ALA A 475 7.65 -9.85 -13.06
CA ALA A 475 6.33 -10.45 -13.12
C ALA A 475 5.24 -9.58 -12.47
N TYR A 476 5.54 -8.97 -11.33
CA TYR A 476 4.64 -8.03 -10.69
C TYR A 476 4.47 -6.73 -11.50
N ILE A 477 5.55 -6.20 -12.06
CA ILE A 477 5.49 -5.02 -12.94
C ILE A 477 4.58 -5.30 -14.14
N ASP A 478 4.77 -6.45 -14.79
CA ASP A 478 3.94 -6.88 -15.93
C ASP A 478 2.46 -6.96 -15.53
N LEU A 479 2.16 -7.60 -14.40
CA LEU A 479 0.80 -7.71 -13.89
C LEU A 479 0.14 -6.33 -13.73
N VAL A 480 0.77 -5.39 -13.02
CA VAL A 480 0.15 -4.08 -12.76
C VAL A 480 0.05 -3.24 -14.03
N THR A 481 1.01 -3.35 -14.96
CA THR A 481 0.94 -2.66 -16.25
C THR A 481 -0.15 -3.25 -17.13
N SER A 482 -0.26 -4.57 -17.22
CA SER A 482 -1.30 -5.25 -18.00
C SER A 482 -2.70 -4.94 -17.48
N VAL A 483 -2.90 -4.81 -16.16
CA VAL A 483 -4.20 -4.36 -15.60
C VAL A 483 -4.59 -2.98 -16.14
N VAL A 484 -3.65 -2.03 -16.16
CA VAL A 484 -3.92 -0.66 -16.63
C VAL A 484 -4.07 -0.61 -18.15
N GLU A 485 -3.21 -1.29 -18.91
CA GLU A 485 -3.32 -1.41 -20.37
C GLU A 485 -4.65 -2.05 -20.78
N TYR A 486 -5.04 -3.14 -20.11
CA TYR A 486 -6.31 -3.81 -20.34
C TYR A 486 -7.49 -2.89 -20.06
N ALA A 487 -7.42 -2.12 -18.96
CA ALA A 487 -8.41 -1.11 -18.64
C ALA A 487 -8.49 -0.03 -19.74
N VAL A 488 -7.36 0.46 -20.26
CA VAL A 488 -7.32 1.48 -21.32
C VAL A 488 -7.88 0.94 -22.64
N ALA A 489 -7.48 -0.26 -23.05
CA ALA A 489 -7.80 -0.86 -24.34
C ALA A 489 -9.28 -1.22 -24.52
N HIS A 490 -10.02 -1.41 -23.43
CA HIS A 490 -11.41 -1.86 -23.48
C HIS A 490 -12.40 -0.75 -23.11
N SER A 491 -13.60 -0.83 -23.68
CA SER A 491 -14.73 -0.01 -23.22
C SER A 491 -15.24 -0.54 -21.88
N TYR A 492 -15.79 0.34 -21.05
CA TYR A 492 -16.34 -0.05 -19.74
C TYR A 492 -17.39 -1.16 -19.85
N ARG A 493 -18.28 -1.08 -20.86
CA ARG A 493 -19.29 -2.12 -21.11
C ARG A 493 -18.68 -3.49 -21.43
N SER A 494 -17.60 -3.51 -22.23
CA SER A 494 -16.91 -4.75 -22.59
C SER A 494 -16.22 -5.37 -21.37
N LEU A 495 -15.53 -4.55 -20.57
CA LEU A 495 -14.91 -5.00 -19.31
C LEU A 495 -15.94 -5.57 -18.35
N ARG A 496 -17.05 -4.86 -18.13
CA ARG A 496 -18.14 -5.31 -17.27
C ARG A 496 -18.68 -6.67 -17.70
N LEU A 497 -18.91 -6.88 -19.00
CA LEU A 497 -19.39 -8.17 -19.50
C LEU A 497 -18.36 -9.29 -19.22
N ARG A 498 -17.07 -9.04 -19.47
CA ARG A 498 -16.01 -10.03 -19.21
C ARG A 498 -15.86 -10.35 -17.73
N VAL A 499 -15.90 -9.33 -16.87
CA VAL A 499 -15.88 -9.49 -15.42
C VAL A 499 -17.06 -10.34 -14.94
N HIS A 500 -18.26 -10.05 -15.44
CA HIS A 500 -19.46 -10.82 -15.10
C HIS A 500 -19.30 -12.29 -15.50
N THR A 501 -19.01 -12.56 -16.77
CA THR A 501 -18.84 -13.94 -17.26
C THR A 501 -17.74 -14.67 -16.51
N PHE A 502 -16.63 -14.00 -16.19
CA PHE A 502 -15.56 -14.59 -15.39
C PHE A 502 -16.08 -14.99 -14.00
N ARG A 503 -16.77 -14.09 -13.29
CA ARG A 503 -17.24 -14.33 -11.92
C ARG A 503 -18.31 -15.41 -11.86
N GLU A 504 -19.27 -15.36 -12.77
CA GLU A 504 -20.29 -16.39 -12.95
C GLU A 504 -19.64 -17.77 -13.16
N THR A 505 -18.65 -17.87 -14.06
CA THR A 505 -17.96 -19.16 -14.29
C THR A 505 -17.20 -19.65 -13.05
N VAL A 506 -16.56 -18.74 -12.30
CA VAL A 506 -15.82 -19.09 -11.09
C VAL A 506 -16.75 -19.56 -9.98
N GLU A 507 -17.90 -18.92 -9.83
CA GLU A 507 -18.92 -19.26 -8.83
C GLU A 507 -19.66 -20.54 -9.19
N ASP A 508 -20.06 -20.72 -10.46
CA ASP A 508 -20.79 -21.90 -10.95
C ASP A 508 -20.00 -23.21 -10.81
N VAL A 509 -18.67 -23.14 -10.95
CA VAL A 509 -17.78 -24.31 -10.94
C VAL A 509 -17.05 -24.46 -9.60
N ASP A 510 -17.27 -23.54 -8.65
CA ASP A 510 -16.49 -23.42 -7.41
C ASP A 510 -14.97 -23.51 -7.68
N GLU A 511 -14.51 -22.68 -8.62
CA GLU A 511 -13.16 -22.81 -9.16
C GLU A 511 -12.08 -22.45 -8.11
N GLU A 512 -11.12 -23.37 -7.95
CA GLU A 512 -9.93 -23.19 -7.12
C GLU A 512 -9.19 -21.88 -7.44
N LEU A 513 -8.66 -21.24 -6.39
CA LEU A 513 -8.03 -19.93 -6.46
C LEU A 513 -6.89 -19.86 -7.49
N GLY A 514 -6.04 -20.89 -7.57
CA GLY A 514 -4.93 -20.97 -8.51
C GLY A 514 -5.39 -20.96 -9.97
N ARG A 515 -6.42 -21.77 -10.31
CA ARG A 515 -6.99 -21.82 -11.67
C ARG A 515 -7.71 -20.53 -12.04
N SER A 516 -8.45 -19.96 -11.09
CA SER A 516 -9.10 -18.66 -11.26
C SER A 516 -8.07 -17.56 -11.54
N LEU A 517 -6.95 -17.55 -10.80
CA LEU A 517 -5.84 -16.63 -11.03
C LEU A 517 -5.21 -16.85 -12.42
N GLU A 518 -4.90 -18.08 -12.83
CA GLU A 518 -4.35 -18.37 -14.17
C GLU A 518 -5.27 -17.88 -15.29
N ARG A 519 -6.58 -18.07 -15.16
CA ARG A 519 -7.58 -17.57 -16.10
C ARG A 519 -7.62 -16.05 -16.13
N PHE A 520 -7.50 -15.39 -14.98
CA PHE A 520 -7.39 -13.93 -14.89
C PHE A 520 -6.12 -13.40 -15.57
N LEU A 521 -4.96 -14.01 -15.31
CA LEU A 521 -3.70 -13.63 -15.96
C LEU A 521 -3.77 -13.81 -17.48
N THR A 522 -4.38 -14.90 -17.94
CA THR A 522 -4.66 -15.16 -19.36
C THR A 522 -5.61 -14.11 -19.94
N MET A 523 -6.65 -13.71 -19.21
CA MET A 523 -7.58 -12.67 -19.64
C MET A 523 -6.87 -11.32 -19.86
N LEU A 524 -5.90 -10.98 -19.01
CA LEU A 524 -5.07 -9.78 -19.14
C LEU A 524 -4.05 -9.87 -20.30
N GLY A 525 -3.82 -11.06 -20.85
CA GLY A 525 -2.80 -11.29 -21.87
C GLY A 525 -1.38 -11.37 -21.33
N ILE A 526 -1.21 -11.69 -20.05
CA ILE A 526 0.11 -11.84 -19.42
C ILE A 526 0.85 -13.04 -20.02
N HIS A 527 2.16 -12.89 -20.24
CA HIS A 527 2.99 -13.95 -20.80
C HIS A 527 3.01 -15.19 -19.89
N LYS A 528 3.01 -16.38 -20.49
CA LYS A 528 2.98 -17.65 -19.76
C LYS A 528 4.11 -17.77 -18.72
N GLU A 529 5.33 -17.40 -19.09
CA GLU A 529 6.50 -17.41 -18.18
C GLU A 529 6.29 -16.51 -16.96
N THR A 530 5.67 -15.34 -17.17
CA THR A 530 5.32 -14.43 -16.07
C THR A 530 4.21 -15.00 -15.20
N ALA A 531 3.18 -15.60 -15.81
CA ALA A 531 2.11 -16.26 -15.08
C ALA A 531 2.66 -17.41 -14.22
N GLU A 532 3.57 -18.23 -14.76
CA GLU A 532 4.24 -19.31 -14.02
C GLU A 532 5.03 -18.79 -12.82
N VAL A 533 5.69 -17.63 -12.93
CA VAL A 533 6.38 -16.99 -11.79
C VAL A 533 5.40 -16.53 -10.72
N LEU A 534 4.26 -15.97 -11.11
CA LEU A 534 3.21 -15.50 -10.19
C LEU A 534 2.51 -16.67 -9.48
N THR A 535 2.26 -17.79 -10.17
CA THR A 535 1.50 -18.93 -9.63
C THR A 535 2.36 -19.98 -8.93
N ARG A 536 3.69 -19.96 -9.11
CA ARG A 536 4.63 -20.96 -8.53
C ARG A 536 4.43 -21.18 -7.03
N GLY A 537 4.14 -20.13 -6.28
CA GLY A 537 3.97 -20.20 -4.83
C GLY A 537 2.65 -20.81 -4.36
N MET A 538 1.68 -21.04 -5.26
CA MET A 538 0.33 -21.52 -4.91
C MET A 538 0.16 -23.03 -5.15
N ASN A 539 1.00 -23.65 -5.97
CA ASN A 539 0.86 -25.05 -6.41
C ASN A 539 1.68 -26.06 -5.59
N THR A 540 2.30 -25.64 -4.48
CA THR A 540 3.24 -26.49 -3.72
C THR A 540 2.56 -27.50 -2.80
N ASP A 541 1.32 -27.26 -2.40
CA ASP A 541 0.67 -28.05 -1.35
C ASP A 541 -0.04 -29.31 -1.90
N THR A 542 -0.51 -29.28 -3.15
CA THR A 542 -1.24 -30.42 -3.74
C THR A 542 -0.36 -31.62 -4.07
N LYS A 543 0.97 -31.49 -4.10
CA LYS A 543 1.86 -32.57 -4.52
C LYS A 543 2.37 -33.43 -3.37
N LYS A 544 2.32 -32.97 -2.12
CA LYS A 544 2.89 -33.71 -0.97
C LYS A 544 1.95 -34.70 -0.30
N GLU A 545 0.65 -34.63 -0.55
CA GLU A 545 -0.32 -35.54 0.08
C GLU A 545 -0.58 -36.82 -0.73
N ASN A 546 -0.15 -36.90 -1.99
CA ASN A 546 -0.38 -38.08 -2.84
C ASN A 546 0.82 -39.05 -2.96
N ASP A 547 2.00 -38.70 -2.44
CA ASP A 547 3.21 -39.53 -2.54
C ASP A 547 3.45 -40.39 -1.27
N ASN A 548 2.47 -40.54 -0.37
CA ASN A 548 2.64 -41.21 0.93
C ASN A 548 1.90 -42.55 1.10
N ASP A 549 1.20 -43.07 0.08
CA ASP A 549 0.28 -44.21 0.27
C ASP A 549 0.57 -45.48 -0.57
N ASP A 550 1.65 -45.57 -1.36
CA ASP A 550 1.85 -46.73 -2.28
C ASP A 550 3.21 -47.48 -2.23
N ASP A 551 4.11 -47.20 -1.27
CA ASP A 551 5.40 -47.95 -1.15
C ASP A 551 5.52 -48.76 0.17
N ASP A 552 4.42 -49.40 0.59
CA ASP A 552 4.48 -50.65 1.35
C ASP A 552 4.47 -51.80 0.33
N ASP A 553 5.62 -52.17 -0.23
CA ASP A 553 5.94 -53.56 -0.64
C ASP A 553 7.38 -53.67 -1.20
N ASP A 554 8.14 -54.57 -0.58
CA ASP A 554 9.37 -55.26 -1.03
C ASP A 554 10.66 -54.41 -1.14
N ASP A 555 11.53 -54.45 -0.12
CA ASP A 555 12.61 -55.43 0.08
C ASP A 555 13.76 -55.31 -0.95
N ASP A 556 14.97 -55.25 -0.37
CA ASP A 556 16.28 -55.60 -0.91
C ASP A 556 17.14 -54.55 -1.65
N ASP A 557 18.17 -54.17 -0.90
CA ASP A 557 19.60 -54.14 -1.27
C ASP A 557 20.18 -52.97 -2.09
N ASP A 558 21.14 -52.31 -1.42
CA ASP A 558 22.41 -51.83 -1.95
C ASP A 558 22.38 -51.06 -3.28
N ASP A 559 22.23 -49.73 -3.24
CA ASP A 559 22.92 -48.92 -4.25
C ASP A 559 23.49 -47.60 -3.67
N ASP A 560 24.78 -47.46 -3.94
CA ASP A 560 25.69 -46.46 -3.47
C ASP A 560 25.47 -45.12 -4.20
N GLY A 561 25.28 -44.07 -3.41
CA GLY A 561 25.76 -42.72 -3.74
C GLY A 561 25.40 -42.17 -5.12
N ASP A 562 24.15 -41.74 -5.29
CA ASP A 562 23.85 -40.70 -6.29
C ASP A 562 23.44 -39.42 -5.55
N ASP A 563 24.45 -38.57 -5.33
CA ASP A 563 24.35 -37.14 -4.96
C ASP A 563 23.61 -36.40 -6.10
N ARG A 564 22.35 -36.74 -6.33
CA ARG A 564 21.54 -36.12 -7.35
C ARG A 564 21.09 -34.76 -6.84
N GLU A 565 22.01 -33.81 -6.94
CA GLU A 565 21.81 -32.38 -6.80
C GLU A 565 20.52 -31.99 -7.53
N GLU A 566 19.45 -31.77 -6.76
CA GLU A 566 18.22 -31.16 -7.23
C GLU A 566 18.55 -29.79 -7.85
N ARG A 567 18.76 -29.78 -9.17
CA ARG A 567 18.98 -28.59 -10.00
C ARG A 567 17.71 -27.73 -10.20
N GLY A 568 16.75 -27.81 -9.28
CA GLY A 568 15.59 -26.93 -9.26
C GLY A 568 15.92 -25.65 -8.52
N GLY A 569 16.03 -24.52 -9.23
CA GLY A 569 16.38 -23.19 -8.71
C GLY A 569 15.38 -22.56 -7.73
N ALA A 570 14.97 -23.30 -6.70
CA ALA A 570 14.40 -22.74 -5.49
C ALA A 570 15.52 -22.06 -4.70
N ALA A 571 15.29 -20.83 -4.26
CA ALA A 571 16.18 -20.08 -3.38
C ALA A 571 16.79 -21.01 -2.32
N PRO A 572 18.12 -20.94 -2.06
CA PRO A 572 18.86 -21.93 -1.28
C PRO A 572 18.07 -22.30 -0.03
N ALA A 573 17.39 -23.44 -0.10
CA ALA A 573 16.37 -23.83 0.84
C ALA A 573 17.10 -24.13 2.14
N SER A 574 17.06 -23.17 3.08
CA SER A 574 17.59 -23.34 4.43
C SER A 574 19.01 -23.95 4.46
N GLY A 575 19.88 -23.56 3.54
CA GLY A 575 21.30 -23.79 3.72
C GLY A 575 21.64 -23.26 5.10
N ILE A 576 21.97 -24.16 6.03
CA ILE A 576 22.17 -23.85 7.44
C ILE A 576 23.21 -22.74 7.47
N TRP A 577 22.76 -21.50 7.65
CA TRP A 577 23.66 -20.37 7.78
C TRP A 577 24.58 -20.75 8.93
N LYS A 578 25.89 -20.75 8.70
CA LYS A 578 26.86 -21.04 9.76
C LYS A 578 26.50 -20.17 10.96
N GLU A 579 26.40 -20.75 12.15
CA GLU A 579 25.96 -20.04 13.37
C GLU A 579 26.78 -18.76 13.64
N ASP A 580 28.00 -18.69 13.11
CA ASP A 580 28.88 -17.52 13.18
C ASP A 580 28.50 -16.35 12.24
N TYR A 581 27.45 -16.45 11.44
CA TYR A 581 27.08 -15.41 10.48
C TYR A 581 26.23 -14.31 11.16
N PRO A 582 26.73 -13.06 11.26
CA PRO A 582 26.10 -12.01 12.07
C PRO A 582 24.71 -11.56 11.57
N PHE A 583 24.35 -11.92 10.34
CA PHE A 583 23.04 -11.65 9.76
C PHE A 583 22.09 -12.87 9.79
N ALA A 584 22.57 -14.06 10.20
CA ALA A 584 21.79 -15.30 10.19
C ALA A 584 20.50 -15.23 11.02
N PRO A 585 20.47 -14.64 12.24
CA PRO A 585 19.24 -14.56 13.02
C PRO A 585 18.12 -13.82 12.28
N LEU A 586 18.45 -12.66 11.70
CA LEU A 586 17.50 -11.84 10.94
C LEU A 586 17.07 -12.52 9.63
N LEU A 587 18.01 -13.09 8.86
CA LEU A 587 17.68 -13.75 7.59
C LEU A 587 16.83 -15.00 7.80
N THR A 588 17.13 -15.77 8.85
CA THR A 588 16.34 -16.96 9.23
C THR A 588 14.93 -16.55 9.66
N HIS A 589 14.81 -15.47 10.42
CA HIS A 589 13.51 -14.92 10.80
C HIS A 589 12.68 -14.50 9.58
N LEU A 590 13.26 -13.70 8.67
CA LEU A 590 12.58 -13.26 7.45
C LEU A 590 12.15 -14.43 6.56
N ALA A 591 13.00 -15.44 6.39
CA ALA A 591 12.67 -16.62 5.60
C ALA A 591 11.52 -17.42 6.25
N LYS A 592 11.56 -17.62 7.58
CA LYS A 592 10.49 -18.31 8.32
C LYS A 592 9.18 -17.51 8.30
N ALA A 593 9.24 -16.20 8.47
CA ALA A 593 8.07 -15.33 8.44
C ALA A 593 7.39 -15.39 7.07
N ARG A 594 8.14 -15.19 5.98
CA ARG A 594 7.60 -15.26 4.61
C ARG A 594 7.00 -16.61 4.28
N LYS A 595 7.69 -17.70 4.64
CA LYS A 595 7.16 -19.05 4.42
C LYS A 595 5.84 -19.26 5.19
N LYS A 596 5.81 -18.89 6.48
CA LYS A 596 4.59 -18.98 7.30
C LYS A 596 3.43 -18.17 6.71
N GLU A 597 3.70 -16.99 6.17
CA GLU A 597 2.68 -16.17 5.52
C GLU A 597 2.18 -16.76 4.21
N GLN A 598 3.10 -17.30 3.40
CA GLN A 598 2.78 -17.99 2.16
C GLN A 598 1.87 -19.21 2.44
N ASP A 599 2.28 -20.06 3.39
CA ASP A 599 1.52 -21.26 3.79
C ASP A 599 0.13 -20.89 4.37
N TYR A 600 0.02 -19.75 5.07
CA TYR A 600 -1.25 -19.29 5.65
C TYR A 600 -2.16 -18.55 4.65
N MET A 601 -1.64 -18.05 3.52
CA MET A 601 -2.38 -17.19 2.60
C MET A 601 -3.67 -17.83 2.07
N PRO A 602 -3.70 -19.10 1.62
CA PRO A 602 -4.94 -19.73 1.17
C PRO A 602 -6.02 -19.75 2.26
N THR A 603 -5.64 -20.10 3.49
CA THR A 603 -6.55 -20.08 4.65
C THR A 603 -7.04 -18.67 4.96
N PHE A 604 -6.16 -17.67 4.85
CA PHE A 604 -6.53 -16.27 5.03
C PHE A 604 -7.59 -15.84 4.00
N ILE A 605 -7.39 -16.14 2.72
CA ILE A 605 -8.33 -15.78 1.64
C ILE A 605 -9.70 -16.44 1.88
N THR A 606 -9.74 -17.73 2.24
CA THR A 606 -10.99 -18.44 2.56
C THR A 606 -11.73 -17.79 3.73
N ARG A 607 -11.01 -17.44 4.81
CA ARG A 607 -11.61 -16.77 5.97
C ARG A 607 -12.08 -15.36 5.63
N TYR A 608 -11.32 -14.64 4.83
CA TYR A 608 -11.67 -13.29 4.39
C TYR A 608 -12.92 -13.31 3.51
N ALA A 609 -13.01 -14.27 2.57
CA ALA A 609 -14.21 -14.52 1.77
C ALA A 609 -15.42 -14.84 2.63
N ALA A 610 -15.29 -15.79 3.57
CA ALA A 610 -16.36 -16.19 4.49
C ALA A 610 -16.86 -15.03 5.38
N ALA A 611 -15.97 -14.08 5.71
CA ALA A 611 -16.35 -12.85 6.41
C ALA A 611 -17.08 -11.82 5.52
N GLY A 612 -17.31 -12.13 4.24
CA GLY A 612 -17.88 -11.23 3.24
C GLY A 612 -16.88 -10.23 2.65
N GLY A 613 -15.59 -10.50 2.77
CA GLY A 613 -14.52 -9.57 2.35
C GLY A 613 -14.47 -9.29 0.85
N PHE A 614 -15.10 -10.11 0.01
CA PHE A 614 -15.16 -9.93 -1.45
C PHE A 614 -16.56 -9.53 -1.98
N HIS A 615 -17.49 -9.24 -1.07
CA HIS A 615 -18.88 -8.88 -1.41
C HIS A 615 -19.21 -7.47 -0.91
N ALA A 616 -20.21 -6.83 -1.54
CA ALA A 616 -20.73 -5.57 -1.02
C ALA A 616 -21.30 -5.80 0.39
N VAL A 617 -20.82 -5.02 1.38
CA VAL A 617 -21.21 -5.21 2.78
C VAL A 617 -22.64 -4.71 2.99
N PRO A 618 -23.58 -5.56 3.46
CA PRO A 618 -24.95 -5.15 3.74
C PRO A 618 -25.02 -4.01 4.76
N ARG A 619 -25.98 -3.09 4.62
CA ARG A 619 -26.05 -1.89 5.46
C ARG A 619 -26.31 -2.23 6.94
N ALA A 620 -27.04 -3.31 7.24
CA ALA A 620 -27.21 -3.84 8.59
C ALA A 620 -25.89 -4.32 9.19
N LYS A 621 -25.02 -4.98 8.41
CA LYS A 621 -23.67 -5.36 8.86
C LYS A 621 -22.81 -4.12 9.10
N VAL A 622 -22.84 -3.13 8.19
CA VAL A 622 -22.15 -1.84 8.38
C VAL A 622 -22.62 -1.14 9.66
N HIS A 623 -23.93 -1.19 9.96
CA HIS A 623 -24.50 -0.65 11.20
C HIS A 623 -23.99 -1.38 12.45
N ALA A 624 -23.95 -2.72 12.43
CA ALA A 624 -23.38 -3.49 13.54
C ALA A 624 -21.90 -3.18 13.77
N LEU A 625 -21.12 -3.02 12.70
CA LEU A 625 -19.71 -2.61 12.76
C LEU A 625 -19.53 -1.19 13.30
N LEU A 626 -20.42 -0.26 12.92
CA LEU A 626 -20.45 1.09 13.47
C LEU A 626 -20.67 1.08 15.00
N LEU A 627 -21.66 0.32 15.48
CA LEU A 627 -21.91 0.16 16.92
C LEU A 627 -20.70 -0.42 17.65
N ALA A 628 -20.09 -1.48 17.10
CA ALA A 628 -18.89 -2.08 17.67
C ALA A 628 -17.68 -1.12 17.66
N ALA A 629 -17.56 -0.24 16.66
CA ALA A 629 -16.52 0.79 16.61
C ALA A 629 -16.77 1.90 17.65
N ASP A 630 -18.01 2.35 17.79
CA ASP A 630 -18.39 3.37 18.78
C ASP A 630 -18.23 2.84 20.22
N ASP A 631 -18.58 1.58 20.48
CA ASP A 631 -18.35 0.91 21.77
C ASP A 631 -16.86 0.81 22.11
N ARG A 632 -16.01 0.47 21.13
CA ARG A 632 -14.55 0.45 21.30
C ARG A 632 -14.00 1.84 21.59
N ALA A 633 -14.44 2.85 20.86
CA ALA A 633 -14.04 4.23 21.08
C ALA A 633 -14.45 4.72 22.47
N HIS A 634 -15.68 4.39 22.92
CA HIS A 634 -16.14 4.70 24.27
C HIS A 634 -15.28 4.00 25.33
N LYS A 635 -15.03 2.69 25.17
CA LYS A 635 -14.17 1.90 26.08
C LYS A 635 -12.74 2.40 26.13
N GLN A 636 -12.19 2.95 25.05
CA GLN A 636 -10.86 3.56 25.00
C GLN A 636 -10.80 4.97 25.63
N GLN A 637 -11.93 5.68 25.68
CA GLN A 637 -12.02 6.98 26.39
C GLN A 637 -12.28 6.81 27.89
N THR A 638 -12.96 5.74 28.31
CA THR A 638 -13.21 5.44 29.74
C THR A 638 -12.03 4.96 30.62
N PRO A 639 -10.86 4.47 30.15
CA PRO A 639 -9.84 3.86 31.01
C PRO A 639 -9.13 4.85 31.95
N ALA A 640 -9.15 6.15 31.61
CA ALA A 640 -8.47 7.18 32.40
C ALA A 640 -9.30 7.67 33.60
N GLN A 641 -10.63 7.69 33.51
CA GLN A 641 -11.46 8.18 34.61
C GLN A 641 -11.72 7.12 35.68
N GLY A 642 -11.87 5.85 35.29
CA GLY A 642 -12.04 4.74 36.24
C GLY A 642 -10.80 4.51 37.09
N THR A 643 -9.61 4.50 36.48
CA THR A 643 -8.35 4.30 37.21
C THR A 643 -7.94 5.53 38.03
N ALA A 644 -8.25 6.76 37.59
CA ALA A 644 -8.02 7.97 38.37
C ALA A 644 -9.00 8.12 39.54
N ALA A 645 -10.29 7.80 39.37
CA ALA A 645 -11.26 7.79 40.45
C ALA A 645 -10.99 6.65 41.45
N THR A 646 -10.58 5.48 40.97
CA THR A 646 -10.19 4.36 41.85
C THR A 646 -8.85 4.62 42.53
N ARG A 647 -7.88 5.28 41.88
CA ARG A 647 -6.64 5.75 42.53
C ARG A 647 -6.93 6.85 43.55
N ARG A 648 -7.82 7.80 43.27
CA ARG A 648 -8.26 8.83 44.23
C ARG A 648 -8.98 8.20 45.42
N LYS A 649 -9.87 7.24 45.19
CA LYS A 649 -10.54 6.51 46.27
C LYS A 649 -9.53 5.71 47.10
N LYS A 650 -8.62 4.97 46.45
CA LYS A 650 -7.58 4.21 47.14
C LYS A 650 -6.61 5.10 47.91
N ALA A 651 -6.22 6.26 47.36
CA ALA A 651 -5.40 7.27 48.05
C ALA A 651 -6.12 7.85 49.28
N ARG A 652 -7.43 8.14 49.15
CA ARG A 652 -8.26 8.61 50.26
C ARG A 652 -8.43 7.53 51.34
N ASP A 653 -8.59 6.28 50.94
CA ASP A 653 -8.64 5.11 51.83
C ASP A 653 -7.28 4.83 52.51
N THR A 654 -6.17 5.26 51.88
CA THR A 654 -4.83 5.18 52.51
C THR A 654 -4.60 6.33 53.49
N GLU A 655 -5.10 7.54 53.19
CA GLU A 655 -5.06 8.68 54.12
C GLU A 655 -5.89 8.41 55.37
N THR A 656 -7.10 7.84 55.25
CA THR A 656 -7.90 7.44 56.42
C THR A 656 -7.25 6.32 57.21
N TRP A 657 -6.56 5.37 56.57
CA TRP A 657 -5.82 4.33 57.29
C TRP A 657 -4.60 4.88 58.05
N VAL A 658 -3.92 5.90 57.50
CA VAL A 658 -2.81 6.60 58.17
C VAL A 658 -3.31 7.48 59.31
N GLU A 659 -4.48 8.11 59.19
CA GLU A 659 -5.13 8.85 60.29
C GLU A 659 -5.59 7.90 61.41
N ASP A 660 -6.14 6.73 61.08
CA ASP A 660 -6.50 5.70 62.06
C ASP A 660 -5.25 5.20 62.81
N LEU A 661 -4.13 4.97 62.13
CA LEU A 661 -2.87 4.58 62.78
C LEU A 661 -2.27 5.68 63.66
N ARG A 662 -2.47 6.96 63.34
CA ARG A 662 -2.06 8.08 64.21
C ARG A 662 -2.97 8.23 65.44
N SER A 663 -4.22 7.78 65.35
CA SER A 663 -5.16 7.79 66.47
C SER A 663 -4.92 6.66 67.48
N VAL A 664 -4.25 5.59 67.07
CA VAL A 664 -3.75 4.53 67.97
C VAL A 664 -2.42 5.01 68.55
N GLY A 665 -2.53 5.85 69.59
CA GLY A 665 -1.39 6.45 70.28
C GLY A 665 -0.35 5.42 70.72
N VAL A 666 0.79 5.42 70.03
CA VAL A 666 2.03 4.85 70.56
C VAL A 666 2.62 5.93 71.46
N GLY A 667 2.57 5.67 72.76
CA GLY A 667 3.12 6.55 73.78
C GLY A 667 4.60 6.81 73.53
N GLU A 668 4.98 8.08 73.68
CA GLU A 668 6.36 8.52 73.79
C GLU A 668 7.00 7.80 74.99
N GLY A 669 7.83 6.80 74.68
CA GLY A 669 8.84 6.30 75.60
C GLY A 669 10.13 7.03 75.28
N ASP A 670 10.49 7.97 76.14
CA ASP A 670 11.86 8.44 76.31
C ASP A 670 12.73 7.22 76.61
N ASP A 671 13.78 6.99 75.83
CA ASP A 671 15.03 6.41 76.31
C ASP A 671 16.13 6.68 75.26
N ASP A 672 17.18 7.33 75.76
CA ASP A 672 18.47 7.54 75.14
C ASP A 672 19.12 6.19 74.78
N ASP A 673 19.77 6.08 73.61
CA ASP A 673 21.09 5.45 73.43
C ASP A 673 21.49 5.32 71.95
N ASP A 674 22.65 5.92 71.67
CA ASP A 674 23.73 5.66 70.71
C ASP A 674 23.56 4.83 69.40
N GLU A 675 24.15 5.45 68.36
CA GLU A 675 24.93 4.87 67.25
C GLU A 675 24.63 3.44 66.77
N ASN A 676 24.02 3.32 65.57
CA ASN A 676 24.65 2.48 64.53
C ASN A 676 24.20 2.75 63.09
N VAL A 677 25.19 2.59 62.23
CA VAL A 677 25.18 2.70 60.77
C VAL A 677 24.36 1.57 60.14
N ALA A 678 23.38 1.90 59.30
CA ALA A 678 22.95 1.02 58.21
C ALA A 678 22.29 1.81 57.07
N ALA A 679 22.99 1.85 55.94
CA ALA A 679 22.47 2.33 54.66
C ALA A 679 21.30 1.47 54.20
N VAL A 680 20.08 2.00 54.26
CA VAL A 680 18.91 1.42 53.61
C VAL A 680 18.97 1.77 52.13
N ARG A 681 19.40 0.80 51.31
CA ARG A 681 19.19 0.81 49.86
C ARG A 681 17.69 0.84 49.59
N TYR A 682 17.22 1.91 48.94
CA TYR A 682 15.97 1.89 48.20
C TYR A 682 16.14 0.98 46.97
N GLU A 683 15.71 -0.28 47.09
CA GLU A 683 15.36 -1.08 45.90
C GLU A 683 14.05 -0.53 45.33
N VAL A 684 14.18 0.27 44.27
CA VAL A 684 13.06 0.57 43.38
C VAL A 684 12.75 -0.71 42.61
N GLY A 685 11.78 -1.47 43.14
CA GLY A 685 11.17 -2.58 42.41
C GLY A 685 10.48 -2.07 41.16
N VAL A 686 11.17 -2.17 40.02
CA VAL A 686 10.58 -2.04 38.69
C VAL A 686 9.68 -3.27 38.47
N LYS A 687 8.43 -3.20 38.92
CA LYS A 687 7.39 -4.10 38.45
C LYS A 687 7.00 -3.68 37.04
N GLY A 688 7.47 -4.48 36.09
CA GLY A 688 7.17 -4.38 34.67
C GLY A 688 5.68 -4.51 34.38
N LEU A 689 5.23 -3.69 33.44
CA LEU A 689 4.02 -3.89 32.64
C LEU A 689 4.50 -4.12 31.21
N VAL A 690 4.99 -5.34 30.95
CA VAL A 690 5.07 -5.88 29.60
C VAL A 690 3.76 -6.60 29.37
N ALA A 691 2.88 -6.01 28.59
CA ALA A 691 1.74 -6.71 28.03
C ALA A 691 2.28 -7.70 26.98
N SER A 692 2.36 -8.97 27.34
CA SER A 692 2.44 -10.05 26.35
C SER A 692 1.15 -10.09 25.54
N PRO A 693 1.19 -10.22 24.21
CA PRO A 693 0.04 -10.70 23.47
C PRO A 693 -0.09 -12.19 23.74
N GLY A 694 -1.19 -12.57 24.38
CA GLY A 694 -1.55 -13.96 24.63
C GLY A 694 -1.76 -14.72 23.32
N SER A 695 -1.22 -15.94 23.31
CA SER A 695 -1.61 -17.04 22.42
C SER A 695 -3.14 -17.21 22.42
N PRO A 696 -3.78 -17.55 21.28
CA PRO A 696 -5.19 -17.93 21.30
C PRO A 696 -5.30 -19.36 21.83
N GLU A 697 -5.57 -19.51 23.13
CA GLU A 697 -6.18 -20.73 23.64
C GLU A 697 -7.63 -20.81 23.12
N SER A 698 -7.90 -21.96 22.53
CA SER A 698 -9.20 -22.57 22.23
C SER A 698 -10.39 -22.01 23.02
N VAL A 699 -11.25 -21.26 22.34
CA VAL A 699 -12.65 -21.14 22.75
C VAL A 699 -13.42 -22.26 22.07
N VAL A 700 -13.80 -23.25 22.88
CA VAL A 700 -14.82 -24.25 22.57
C VAL A 700 -16.13 -23.50 22.28
N VAL A 701 -16.57 -23.52 21.03
CA VAL A 701 -17.97 -23.27 20.69
C VAL A 701 -18.59 -24.64 20.43
N SER A 702 -19.35 -25.14 21.41
CA SER A 702 -20.28 -26.24 21.19
C SER A 702 -21.40 -25.79 20.25
N PRO A 703 -21.71 -26.53 19.18
CA PRO A 703 -22.93 -26.34 18.41
C PRO A 703 -24.08 -27.06 19.13
N ALA A 704 -25.10 -26.32 19.53
CA ALA A 704 -26.29 -26.87 20.15
C ALA A 704 -27.53 -26.62 19.26
N TRP A 705 -27.57 -27.19 18.07
CA TRP A 705 -28.81 -27.52 17.36
C TRP A 705 -28.62 -28.86 16.66
N GLY A 706 -28.98 -29.94 17.38
CA GLY A 706 -29.09 -31.27 16.81
C GLY A 706 -30.46 -31.46 16.19
N VAL A 707 -30.50 -31.89 14.93
CA VAL A 707 -31.50 -32.82 14.41
C VAL A 707 -30.78 -33.76 13.44
N ALA A 708 -30.74 -35.04 13.78
CA ALA A 708 -30.40 -36.16 12.91
C ALA A 708 -31.23 -37.37 13.40
N PRO A 709 -31.33 -38.48 12.66
CA PRO A 709 -31.48 -38.63 11.22
C PRO A 709 -32.70 -39.52 10.88
N GLY A 710 -33.19 -39.44 9.63
CA GLY A 710 -34.18 -40.37 9.07
C GLY A 710 -33.61 -41.05 7.85
N SER A 711 -33.09 -42.26 8.03
CA SER A 711 -32.80 -43.23 6.97
C SER A 711 -34.13 -43.74 6.40
N LEU A 712 -34.21 -43.88 5.08
CA LEU A 712 -34.88 -45.01 4.41
C LEU A 712 -34.51 -45.05 2.92
N ASP A 713 -34.15 -46.25 2.50
CA ASP A 713 -33.83 -46.70 1.15
C ASP A 713 -34.93 -46.42 0.12
N ALA A 714 -34.49 -46.36 -1.14
CA ALA A 714 -34.98 -47.15 -2.28
C ALA A 714 -35.26 -46.33 -3.55
N GLY A 715 -34.44 -46.60 -4.57
CA GLY A 715 -34.90 -47.00 -5.90
C GLY A 715 -35.50 -45.93 -6.82
N GLY A 716 -34.87 -45.77 -7.99
CA GLY A 716 -35.61 -45.36 -9.19
C GLY A 716 -34.82 -44.52 -10.18
N SER A 717 -34.09 -45.19 -11.08
CA SER A 717 -33.87 -44.65 -12.43
C SER A 717 -35.22 -44.27 -13.06
N PRO A 718 -35.23 -43.25 -13.94
CA PRO A 718 -35.51 -43.61 -15.31
C PRO A 718 -34.59 -42.91 -16.31
N ALA A 719 -34.13 -43.72 -17.24
CA ALA A 719 -33.64 -43.32 -18.54
C ALA A 719 -34.68 -42.46 -19.29
N ARG A 720 -34.22 -41.39 -19.93
CA ARG A 720 -34.85 -40.85 -21.14
C ARG A 720 -33.80 -40.60 -22.21
N SER A 721 -33.68 -41.62 -23.05
CA SER A 721 -33.21 -41.53 -24.43
C SER A 721 -34.27 -40.83 -25.28
N VAL A 722 -33.92 -39.75 -25.98
CA VAL A 722 -34.48 -39.39 -27.30
C VAL A 722 -33.41 -38.70 -28.16
N LYS A 723 -32.88 -39.48 -29.10
CA LYS A 723 -32.56 -39.21 -30.52
C LYS A 723 -31.99 -37.85 -30.96
N ALA A 724 -30.76 -37.98 -31.47
CA ALA A 724 -30.20 -37.45 -32.71
C ALA A 724 -31.14 -36.76 -33.72
N GLY A 725 -30.64 -35.64 -34.27
CA GLY A 725 -31.07 -35.10 -35.55
C GLY A 725 -30.30 -33.85 -35.96
N GLY A 726 -29.41 -33.99 -36.97
CA GLY A 726 -29.11 -32.93 -37.93
C GLY A 726 -27.86 -32.08 -37.67
N GLY A 727 -26.76 -32.42 -38.34
CA GLY A 727 -25.72 -31.45 -38.69
C GLY A 727 -26.12 -30.67 -39.94
N ILE A 728 -25.70 -29.40 -40.02
CA ILE A 728 -25.40 -28.67 -41.27
C ILE A 728 -24.25 -27.69 -40.94
N ASP A 729 -23.33 -27.62 -41.89
CA ASP A 729 -22.12 -26.83 -41.97
C ASP A 729 -22.25 -25.31 -41.80
N GLU A 730 -21.08 -24.73 -41.53
CA GLU A 730 -20.53 -23.52 -42.16
C GLU A 730 -20.70 -22.13 -41.51
N VAL A 731 -19.63 -21.35 -41.75
CA VAL A 731 -19.47 -19.89 -41.68
C VAL A 731 -19.07 -19.26 -40.33
N LEU A 732 -17.75 -19.08 -40.13
CA LEU A 732 -17.07 -17.77 -40.10
C LEU A 732 -15.60 -17.93 -39.67
N ARG A 733 -14.71 -18.15 -40.65
CA ARG A 733 -13.29 -17.80 -40.53
C ARG A 733 -13.13 -16.34 -40.99
N THR A 734 -12.60 -15.48 -40.13
CA THR A 734 -12.05 -14.17 -40.54
C THR A 734 -10.52 -14.26 -40.59
N PRO A 735 -9.86 -13.59 -41.56
CA PRO A 735 -8.46 -13.85 -41.90
C PRO A 735 -7.48 -12.96 -41.12
N LEU A 736 -6.29 -13.51 -40.87
CA LEU A 736 -5.10 -12.77 -40.45
C LEU A 736 -4.57 -11.90 -41.62
N PRO A 737 -4.06 -10.67 -41.38
CA PRO A 737 -3.43 -9.88 -42.42
C PRO A 737 -2.03 -10.39 -42.74
N GLY A 738 -1.78 -10.53 -44.04
CA GLY A 738 -0.54 -11.00 -44.62
C GLY A 738 0.62 -10.03 -44.46
N VAL A 739 1.80 -10.62 -44.32
CA VAL A 739 3.11 -9.99 -44.46
C VAL A 739 3.45 -10.01 -45.95
N ASP A 740 3.44 -8.83 -46.59
CA ASP A 740 4.08 -8.65 -47.90
C ASP A 740 5.35 -7.83 -47.71
N GLY A 741 6.48 -8.49 -47.95
CA GLY A 741 7.75 -7.84 -48.22
C GLY A 741 7.99 -7.81 -49.73
N ALA A 742 8.34 -6.63 -50.26
CA ALA A 742 9.26 -6.44 -51.39
C ALA A 742 9.53 -4.93 -51.57
N GLY A 743 10.80 -4.55 -51.41
CA GLY A 743 11.32 -3.19 -51.55
C GLY A 743 12.71 -3.07 -50.93
#